data_AF-A0A0V1A4J2-F1
#
_entry.id   AF-A0A0V1A4J2-F1
#
_cell.length_a   1.000
_cell.length_b   1.000
_cell.length_c   1.000
_cell.angle_alpha   90.00
_cell.angle_beta   90.00
_cell.angle_gamma   90.00
#
_symmetry.space_group_name_H-M   'P 1'
#
loop_
_entity.id
_entity.type
_entity.pdbx_description
1 polymer ?
#
loop_
_entity_poly.entity_id
_entity_poly.type
_entity_poly.pdbx_seq_one_letter_code
_entity_poly.pdbx_strand_id
1 'polypeptide(L)'
;LHEPHILKLVEKISDIAHSLNDATEKLTELNNKYRTVANRTISLHDACNQLMTSQGQLIFTVEQLRNRLSYFDNFDQIQYKLNSPLLSVTGESFLHLLNLIDDGIVFMSEHTTYKDSALYLLKYKQCLTKALTLVTTYVSRTFENSTKAVLEKAKSVIDKYAESFPIYYCLFVANASQLQPLLKELEPKWSKSDQYADMLEQCYKEYFYQRGVLMEPSFRLTVENLVNENAKSCCSLIRHGCTTLFRFCDDEYYLMGQFFKRGREHFNQFIENMARIFYNAIRPNVIHLQHLETLTELCVTLRTKILDERCYTNDGTDVVYKGLAKVLEELLGDLTERLLYRSQMFAANEIGNYNPAEGDLAYPEKLTMIKEISKSMASNVEETNNTGSASSGSVADIQGLWYPTVRRTVMCLSKLYRCLDATSLQGISQEVMEMCIESLKSAKAKIQTKSDKLNADLFFIQHLLILRAQTAPLMGDVFCEPSVDFSKIKESAVNLIHNKSEWLSLSSNNALLKLLLQVPVQTSEQVVDSRRHLDFTVKTVCQNFIVDSADAFVSEVKKYLSQVKGILNQNPNVNLGRDCNFAKPKIVSQLIANTYRTLKINWPKFRDQLALYLCNAENENILATPVKRKIIAVLEEFVEVIKKRYSEEDAQLLRLPSSQEWHLLMS
;
A
#
# COMPACT_ATOMS: atom_id res chain seq x y z
N LEU A 1 -140.28 44.37 49.18
CA LEU A 1 -139.14 44.79 50.03
C LEU A 1 -137.98 43.80 49.86
N HIS A 2 -137.15 43.89 48.81
CA HIS A 2 -135.89 43.13 48.68
C HIS A 2 -134.75 43.87 47.93
N GLU A 3 -134.96 45.09 47.45
CA GLU A 3 -133.93 45.93 46.80
C GLU A 3 -132.62 46.17 47.59
N PRO A 4 -132.58 46.26 48.93
CA PRO A 4 -131.30 46.51 49.62
C PRO A 4 -130.35 45.30 49.63
N HIS A 5 -130.82 44.10 49.24
CA HIS A 5 -129.99 42.89 49.21
C HIS A 5 -129.21 42.71 47.91
N ILE A 6 -129.76 43.14 46.77
CA ILE A 6 -129.12 43.00 45.45
C ILE A 6 -127.98 44.02 45.30
N LEU A 7 -128.18 45.25 45.76
CA LEU A 7 -127.12 46.28 45.80
C LEU A 7 -125.94 45.85 46.68
N LYS A 8 -126.22 45.24 47.85
CA LYS A 8 -125.19 44.61 48.71
C LYS A 8 -124.47 43.44 48.04
N LEU A 9 -125.11 42.76 47.08
CA LEU A 9 -124.51 41.63 46.35
C LEU A 9 -123.62 42.11 45.21
N VAL A 10 -124.00 43.19 44.52
CA VAL A 10 -123.18 43.84 43.50
C VAL A 10 -121.96 44.52 44.11
N GLU A 11 -122.11 45.20 45.26
CA GLU A 11 -120.97 45.70 46.05
C GLU A 11 -120.01 44.56 46.42
N LYS A 12 -120.54 43.44 46.94
CA LYS A 12 -119.71 42.26 47.25
C LYS A 12 -119.01 41.67 46.03
N ILE A 13 -119.67 41.63 44.86
CA ILE A 13 -119.04 41.11 43.62
C ILE A 13 -117.98 42.09 43.11
N SER A 14 -118.19 43.40 43.25
CA SER A 14 -117.18 44.42 42.95
C SER A 14 -115.99 44.32 43.90
N ASP A 15 -116.22 44.13 45.20
CA ASP A 15 -115.19 43.89 46.21
C ASP A 15 -114.40 42.61 45.91
N ILE A 16 -115.09 41.53 45.49
CA ILE A 16 -114.45 40.28 45.07
C ILE A 16 -113.62 40.50 43.80
N ALA A 17 -114.15 41.19 42.79
CA ALA A 17 -113.41 41.50 41.56
C ALA A 17 -112.18 42.37 41.83
N HIS A 18 -112.30 43.35 42.74
CA HIS A 18 -111.18 44.19 43.16
C HIS A 18 -110.13 43.36 43.91
N SER A 19 -110.55 42.48 44.82
CA SER A 19 -109.65 41.55 45.52
C SER A 19 -108.97 40.55 44.57
N LEU A 20 -109.64 40.15 43.49
CA LEU A 20 -109.11 39.26 42.48
C LEU A 20 -108.08 39.98 41.60
N ASN A 21 -108.34 41.25 41.27
CA ASN A 21 -107.40 42.09 40.54
C ASN A 21 -106.16 42.39 41.39
N ASP A 22 -106.35 42.70 42.68
CA ASP A 22 -105.26 42.82 43.67
C ASP A 22 -104.46 41.51 43.80
N ALA A 23 -105.14 40.36 43.79
CA ALA A 23 -104.48 39.06 43.85
C ALA A 23 -103.68 38.77 42.58
N THR A 24 -104.19 39.14 41.40
CA THR A 24 -103.44 39.01 40.13
C THR A 24 -102.26 39.98 40.08
N GLU A 25 -102.42 41.21 40.58
CA GLU A 25 -101.33 42.18 40.66
C GLU A 25 -100.23 41.68 41.60
N LYS A 26 -100.60 41.18 42.79
CA LYS A 26 -99.66 40.50 43.70
C LYS A 26 -98.99 39.28 43.09
N LEU A 27 -99.71 38.46 42.31
CA LEU A 27 -99.13 37.32 41.59
C LEU A 27 -98.13 37.76 40.51
N THR A 28 -98.43 38.83 39.77
CA THR A 28 -97.49 39.39 38.80
C THR A 28 -96.27 39.99 39.47
N GLU A 29 -96.45 40.67 40.62
CA GLU A 29 -95.35 41.18 41.44
C GLU A 29 -94.49 40.03 41.99
N LEU A 30 -95.12 38.94 42.46
CA LEU A 30 -94.44 37.76 42.94
C LEU A 30 -93.66 37.05 41.83
N ASN A 31 -94.23 36.94 40.62
CA ASN A 31 -93.55 36.35 39.47
C ASN A 31 -92.36 37.23 39.01
N ASN A 32 -92.51 38.56 39.04
CA ASN A 32 -91.41 39.48 38.78
C ASN A 32 -90.30 39.34 39.84
N LYS A 33 -90.66 39.27 41.13
CA LYS A 33 -89.70 38.98 42.22
C LYS A 33 -89.01 37.64 42.01
N TYR A 34 -89.76 36.58 41.68
CA TYR A 34 -89.20 35.26 41.39
C TYR A 34 -88.21 35.30 40.22
N ARG A 35 -88.54 35.97 39.12
CA ARG A 35 -87.62 36.16 37.98
C ARG A 35 -86.37 36.96 38.36
N THR A 36 -86.51 38.02 39.16
CA THR A 36 -85.34 38.79 39.63
C THR A 36 -84.43 37.95 40.54
N VAL A 37 -85.00 37.12 41.41
CA VAL A 37 -84.25 36.19 42.25
C VAL A 37 -83.58 35.12 41.40
N ALA A 38 -84.29 34.50 40.46
CA ALA A 38 -83.73 33.49 39.55
C ALA A 38 -82.56 34.05 38.74
N ASN A 39 -82.70 35.25 38.16
CA ASN A 39 -81.62 35.91 37.42
C ASN A 39 -80.41 36.24 38.32
N ARG A 40 -80.66 36.69 39.56
CA ARG A 40 -79.58 36.90 40.55
C ARG A 40 -78.89 35.60 40.95
N THR A 41 -79.63 34.51 41.13
CA THR A 41 -79.07 33.19 41.45
C THR A 41 -78.24 32.63 40.30
N ILE A 42 -78.68 32.79 39.05
CA ILE A 42 -77.90 32.39 37.86
C ILE A 42 -76.62 33.24 37.77
N SER A 43 -76.73 34.56 37.91
CA SER A 43 -75.56 35.44 37.90
C SER A 43 -74.56 35.13 39.03
N LEU A 44 -75.05 34.78 40.22
CA LEU A 44 -74.21 34.35 41.34
C LEU A 44 -73.57 32.99 41.05
N HIS A 45 -74.32 32.05 40.48
CA HIS A 45 -73.79 30.74 40.08
C HIS A 45 -72.70 30.88 39.01
N ASP A 46 -72.91 31.73 38.00
CA ASP A 46 -71.92 32.04 36.98
C ASP A 46 -70.68 32.69 37.57
N ALA A 47 -70.84 33.65 38.50
CA ALA A 47 -69.73 34.26 39.22
C ALA A 47 -68.95 33.25 40.08
N CYS A 48 -69.64 32.33 40.76
CA CYS A 48 -69.02 31.23 41.51
C CYS A 48 -68.27 30.26 40.59
N ASN A 49 -68.81 29.94 39.41
CA ASN A 49 -68.13 29.09 38.43
C ASN A 49 -66.89 29.78 37.84
N GLN A 50 -66.95 31.09 37.59
CA GLN A 50 -65.78 31.90 37.20
C GLN A 50 -64.72 31.96 38.33
N LEU A 51 -65.15 32.09 39.58
CA LEU A 51 -64.27 32.00 40.74
C LEU A 51 -63.64 30.61 40.88
N MET A 52 -64.40 29.55 40.67
CA MET A 52 -63.88 28.18 40.76
C MET A 52 -62.87 27.87 39.65
N THR A 53 -63.14 28.34 38.43
CA THR A 53 -62.21 28.18 37.30
C THR A 53 -60.94 29.01 37.49
N SER A 54 -61.04 30.26 37.96
CA SER A 54 -59.87 31.08 38.30
C SER A 54 -59.07 30.49 39.47
N GLN A 55 -59.73 29.95 40.50
CA GLN A 55 -59.06 29.22 41.58
C GLN A 55 -58.30 28.00 41.04
N GLY A 56 -58.92 27.20 40.15
CA GLY A 56 -58.26 26.07 39.51
C GLY A 56 -57.02 26.49 38.70
N GLN A 57 -57.13 27.58 37.93
CA GLN A 57 -56.00 28.14 37.18
C GLN A 57 -54.88 28.62 38.12
N LEU A 58 -55.22 29.30 39.22
CA LEU A 58 -54.26 29.75 40.21
C LEU A 58 -53.52 28.56 40.85
N ILE A 59 -54.23 27.51 41.27
CA ILE A 59 -53.61 26.30 41.82
C ILE A 59 -52.64 25.68 40.81
N PHE A 60 -53.06 25.55 39.55
CA PHE A 60 -52.21 25.03 38.48
C PHE A 60 -50.95 25.89 38.27
N THR A 61 -51.08 27.22 38.29
CA THR A 61 -49.92 28.12 38.18
C THR A 61 -48.98 28.02 39.39
N VAL A 62 -49.52 27.82 40.59
CA VAL A 62 -48.73 27.63 41.82
C VAL A 62 -47.95 26.33 41.75
N GLU A 63 -48.56 25.24 41.28
CA GLU A 63 -47.86 23.96 41.09
C GLU A 63 -46.74 24.07 40.04
N GLN A 64 -46.98 24.76 38.92
CA GLN A 64 -45.93 25.02 37.92
C GLN A 64 -44.79 25.86 38.49
N LEU A 65 -45.10 26.90 39.26
CA LEU A 65 -44.09 27.73 39.94
C LEU A 65 -43.27 26.90 40.91
N ARG A 66 -43.92 26.04 41.70
CA ARG A 66 -43.25 25.14 42.65
C ARG A 66 -42.31 24.16 41.94
N ASN A 67 -42.75 23.60 40.81
CA ASN A 67 -41.91 22.71 39.98
C ASN A 67 -40.72 23.43 39.34
N ARG A 68 -40.84 24.73 39.06
CA ARG A 68 -39.71 25.54 38.56
C ARG A 68 -38.76 25.94 39.68
N LEU A 69 -39.30 26.30 40.84
CA LEU A 69 -38.54 26.64 42.05
C LEU A 69 -37.74 25.44 42.59
N SER A 70 -38.29 24.23 42.46
CA SER A 70 -37.60 23.02 42.94
C SER A 70 -36.22 22.84 42.32
N TYR A 71 -36.00 23.22 41.05
CA TYR A 71 -34.66 23.19 40.47
C TYR A 71 -33.71 24.11 41.26
N PHE A 72 -34.10 25.34 41.58
CA PHE A 72 -33.27 26.27 42.36
C PHE A 72 -33.01 25.77 43.79
N ASP A 73 -34.01 25.20 44.46
CA ASP A 73 -33.85 24.64 45.82
C ASP A 73 -32.99 23.36 45.83
N ASN A 74 -33.12 22.54 44.79
CA ASN A 74 -32.34 21.30 44.63
C ASN A 74 -30.85 21.59 44.52
N PHE A 75 -30.45 22.75 43.99
CA PHE A 75 -29.04 23.14 43.88
C PHE A 75 -28.33 23.13 45.24
N ASP A 76 -28.92 23.74 46.27
CA ASP A 76 -28.30 23.84 47.59
C ASP A 76 -28.19 22.46 48.26
N GLN A 77 -29.18 21.60 48.04
CA GLN A 77 -29.15 20.21 48.51
C GLN A 77 -28.07 19.38 47.82
N ILE A 78 -27.91 19.55 46.51
CA ILE A 78 -26.86 18.89 45.72
C ILE A 78 -25.49 19.34 46.20
N GLN A 79 -25.28 20.63 46.39
CA GLN A 79 -24.00 21.17 46.82
C GLN A 79 -23.63 20.72 48.24
N TYR A 80 -24.60 20.65 49.16
CA TYR A 80 -24.36 20.10 50.49
C TYR A 80 -23.96 18.62 50.44
N LYS A 81 -24.66 17.81 49.63
CA LYS A 81 -24.35 16.38 49.47
C LYS A 81 -22.99 16.14 48.82
N LEU A 82 -22.60 16.93 47.82
CA LEU A 82 -21.30 16.83 47.16
C LEU A 82 -20.12 17.20 48.07
N ASN A 83 -20.32 18.13 49.00
CA ASN A 83 -19.30 18.52 49.96
C ASN A 83 -19.17 17.53 51.13
N SER A 84 -20.03 16.51 51.21
CA SER A 84 -19.98 15.52 52.29
C SER A 84 -18.86 14.49 52.04
N PRO A 85 -17.93 14.28 53.01
CA PRO A 85 -16.80 13.36 52.84
C PRO A 85 -17.17 11.88 52.91
N LEU A 86 -18.43 11.56 53.24
CA LEU A 86 -18.96 10.19 53.36
C LEU A 86 -19.66 9.68 52.09
N LEU A 87 -19.67 10.47 51.02
CA LEU A 87 -20.35 10.12 49.78
C LEU A 87 -19.62 8.96 49.10
N SER A 88 -20.26 7.78 49.03
CA SER A 88 -19.73 6.69 48.22
C SER A 88 -20.05 6.97 46.75
N VAL A 89 -19.01 7.13 45.95
CA VAL A 89 -19.11 7.37 44.50
C VAL A 89 -19.78 6.18 43.78
N THR A 90 -19.72 4.99 44.37
CA THR A 90 -20.33 3.75 43.86
C THR A 90 -21.82 3.58 44.16
N GLY A 91 -22.42 4.47 44.95
CA GLY A 91 -23.83 4.36 45.33
C GLY A 91 -24.78 4.86 44.24
N GLU A 92 -25.95 4.23 44.09
CA GLU A 92 -27.05 4.69 43.23
C GLU A 92 -27.49 6.13 43.58
N SER A 93 -27.30 6.54 44.83
CA SER A 93 -27.55 7.91 45.30
C SER A 93 -26.67 8.96 44.61
N PHE A 94 -25.44 8.61 44.25
CA PHE A 94 -24.52 9.49 43.53
C PHE A 94 -24.94 9.62 42.05
N LEU A 95 -25.34 8.51 41.43
CA LEU A 95 -25.86 8.50 40.06
C LEU A 95 -27.15 9.30 39.94
N HIS A 96 -28.05 9.18 40.91
CA HIS A 96 -29.24 10.01 40.99
C HIS A 96 -28.89 11.50 41.14
N LEU A 97 -27.88 11.83 41.96
CA LEU A 97 -27.40 13.20 42.10
C LEU A 97 -26.80 13.76 40.80
N LEU A 98 -26.06 12.95 40.03
CA LEU A 98 -25.59 13.33 38.70
C LEU A 98 -26.75 13.57 37.72
N ASN A 99 -27.77 12.71 37.73
CA ASN A 99 -28.96 12.91 36.89
C ASN A 99 -29.70 14.20 37.25
N LEU A 100 -29.85 14.51 38.55
CA LEU A 100 -30.45 15.78 38.99
C LEU A 100 -29.62 17.00 38.55
N ILE A 101 -28.29 16.89 38.55
CA ILE A 101 -27.41 17.95 38.02
C ILE A 101 -27.62 18.09 36.50
N ASP A 102 -27.64 16.97 35.76
CA ASP A 102 -27.85 16.97 34.32
C ASP A 102 -29.21 17.59 33.95
N ASP A 103 -30.29 17.18 34.64
CA ASP A 103 -31.65 17.71 34.47
C ASP A 103 -31.71 19.20 34.80
N GLY A 104 -31.00 19.63 35.85
CA GLY A 104 -30.84 21.04 36.21
C GLY A 104 -30.13 21.85 35.12
N ILE A 105 -29.09 21.29 34.48
CA ILE A 105 -28.38 21.94 33.38
C ILE A 105 -29.29 22.07 32.14
N VAL A 106 -30.02 21.01 31.79
CA VAL A 106 -30.96 21.03 30.65
C VAL A 106 -32.06 22.07 30.90
N PHE A 107 -32.71 22.04 32.07
CA PHE A 107 -33.77 22.98 32.41
C PHE A 107 -33.30 24.45 32.34
N MET A 108 -32.11 24.75 32.89
CA MET A 108 -31.55 26.10 32.86
C MET A 108 -31.12 26.54 31.45
N SER A 109 -30.74 25.59 30.59
CA SER A 109 -30.40 25.86 29.19
C SER A 109 -31.63 26.17 28.32
N GLU A 110 -32.78 25.56 28.61
CA GLU A 110 -34.05 25.82 27.93
C GLU A 110 -34.68 27.15 28.35
N HIS A 111 -34.48 27.56 29.62
CA HIS A 111 -35.09 28.75 30.20
C HIS A 111 -34.09 29.91 30.39
N THR A 112 -33.47 30.35 29.29
CA THR A 112 -32.54 31.50 29.27
C THR A 112 -33.19 32.85 29.60
N THR A 113 -34.53 32.91 29.62
CA THR A 113 -35.29 34.13 29.91
C THR A 113 -35.34 34.48 31.40
N TYR A 114 -35.00 33.57 32.31
CA TYR A 114 -34.95 33.88 33.74
C TYR A 114 -33.70 34.69 34.09
N LYS A 115 -33.87 35.69 34.95
CA LYS A 115 -32.81 36.63 35.37
C LYS A 115 -31.55 35.92 35.90
N ASP A 116 -31.73 34.90 36.74
CA ASP A 116 -30.61 34.20 37.40
C ASP A 116 -30.25 32.87 36.71
N SER A 117 -30.87 32.54 35.56
CA SER A 117 -30.62 31.27 34.84
C SER A 117 -29.14 31.07 34.51
N ALA A 118 -28.46 32.10 33.99
CA ALA A 118 -27.05 32.04 33.62
C ALA A 118 -26.12 31.78 34.82
N LEU A 119 -26.46 32.34 35.99
CA LEU A 119 -25.67 32.18 37.21
C LEU A 119 -25.85 30.76 37.78
N TYR A 120 -27.09 30.26 37.85
CA TYR A 120 -27.35 28.88 38.28
C TYR A 120 -26.79 27.85 37.30
N LEU A 121 -26.84 28.10 35.99
CA LEU A 121 -26.20 27.26 34.99
C LEU A 121 -24.69 27.11 35.24
N LEU A 122 -24.00 28.23 35.49
CA LEU A 122 -22.57 28.21 35.81
C LEU A 122 -22.28 27.46 37.11
N LYS A 123 -23.12 27.65 38.14
CA LYS A 123 -23.05 26.92 39.40
C LYS A 123 -23.28 25.40 39.22
N TYR A 124 -24.27 24.99 38.44
CA TYR A 124 -24.51 23.57 38.13
C TYR A 124 -23.33 22.95 37.38
N LYS A 125 -22.75 23.67 36.40
CA LYS A 125 -21.54 23.23 35.72
C LYS A 125 -20.36 23.06 36.69
N GLN A 126 -20.20 23.95 37.67
CA GLN A 126 -19.18 23.78 38.72
C GLN A 126 -19.44 22.57 39.61
N CYS A 127 -20.70 22.33 40.00
CA CYS A 127 -21.08 21.14 40.76
C CYS A 127 -20.82 19.85 39.96
N LEU A 128 -21.10 19.87 38.66
CA LEU A 128 -20.79 18.76 37.75
C LEU A 128 -19.28 18.52 37.70
N THR A 129 -18.47 19.55 37.46
CA THR A 129 -17.00 19.41 37.45
C THR A 129 -16.49 18.85 38.77
N LYS A 130 -16.97 19.34 39.91
CA LYS A 130 -16.61 18.80 41.23
C LYS A 130 -16.99 17.33 41.38
N ALA A 131 -18.22 16.97 41.02
CA ALA A 131 -18.69 15.59 41.08
C ALA A 131 -17.81 14.68 40.22
N LEU A 132 -17.49 15.10 38.98
CA LEU A 132 -16.62 14.37 38.08
C LEU A 132 -15.18 14.24 38.59
N THR A 133 -14.63 15.27 39.23
CA THR A 133 -13.29 15.17 39.87
C THR A 133 -13.25 14.18 41.03
N LEU A 134 -14.34 14.03 41.77
CA LEU A 134 -14.44 13.00 42.81
C LEU A 134 -14.46 11.60 42.16
N VAL A 135 -15.16 11.45 41.03
CA VAL A 135 -15.14 10.19 40.28
C VAL A 135 -13.75 9.88 39.74
N THR A 136 -13.07 10.82 39.08
CA THR A 136 -11.72 10.58 38.55
C THR A 136 -10.76 10.20 39.67
N THR A 137 -10.76 10.95 40.77
CA THR A 137 -9.89 10.65 41.93
C THR A 137 -10.18 9.27 42.52
N TYR A 138 -11.44 8.87 42.60
CA TYR A 138 -11.83 7.55 43.10
C TYR A 138 -11.41 6.43 42.14
N VAL A 139 -11.61 6.62 40.84
CA VAL A 139 -11.19 5.67 39.79
C VAL A 139 -9.68 5.51 39.80
N SER A 140 -8.92 6.60 39.78
CA SER A 140 -7.44 6.59 39.86
C SER A 140 -6.95 5.88 41.11
N ARG A 141 -7.49 6.21 42.28
CA ARG A 141 -7.10 5.56 43.54
C ARG A 141 -7.41 4.06 43.55
N THR A 142 -8.53 3.66 42.95
CA THR A 142 -8.92 2.25 42.87
C THR A 142 -8.00 1.48 41.93
N PHE A 143 -7.63 2.06 40.79
CA PHE A 143 -6.65 1.45 39.87
C PHE A 143 -5.24 1.41 40.48
N GLU A 144 -4.78 2.47 41.15
CA GLU A 144 -3.49 2.43 41.86
C GLU A 144 -3.45 1.35 42.94
N ASN A 145 -4.51 1.24 43.73
CA ASN A 145 -4.60 0.24 44.79
C ASN A 145 -4.65 -1.17 44.21
N SER A 146 -5.39 -1.38 43.11
CA SER A 146 -5.45 -2.68 42.45
C SER A 146 -4.08 -3.06 41.88
N THR A 147 -3.36 -2.14 41.24
CA THR A 147 -1.99 -2.36 40.74
C THR A 147 -1.03 -2.71 41.87
N LYS A 148 -1.04 -1.94 42.98
CA LYS A 148 -0.18 -2.23 44.15
C LYS A 148 -0.47 -3.60 44.76
N ALA A 149 -1.75 -3.94 44.95
CA ALA A 149 -2.16 -5.23 45.48
C ALA A 149 -1.77 -6.41 44.58
N VAL A 150 -1.82 -6.23 43.26
CA VAL A 150 -1.38 -7.24 42.30
C VAL A 150 0.14 -7.38 42.32
N LEU A 151 0.89 -6.27 42.35
CA LEU A 151 2.36 -6.29 42.43
C LEU A 151 2.86 -6.92 43.74
N GLU A 152 2.23 -6.65 44.88
CA GLU A 152 2.59 -7.28 46.16
C GLU A 152 2.33 -8.79 46.14
N LYS A 153 1.18 -9.22 45.62
CA LYS A 153 0.88 -10.64 45.47
C LYS A 153 1.82 -11.31 44.47
N ALA A 154 2.16 -10.65 43.37
CA ALA A 154 3.12 -11.16 42.39
C ALA A 154 4.52 -11.31 42.98
N LYS A 155 4.97 -10.36 43.83
CA LYS A 155 6.23 -10.47 44.56
C LYS A 155 6.27 -11.64 45.55
N SER A 156 5.12 -12.13 46.02
CA SER A 156 5.08 -13.32 46.89
C SER A 156 5.18 -14.65 46.14
N VAL A 157 4.96 -14.64 44.82
CA VAL A 157 4.89 -15.84 43.94
C VAL A 157 6.19 -16.03 43.12
N ILE A 158 7.27 -15.34 43.50
CA ILE A 158 8.46 -15.03 42.66
C ILE A 158 9.18 -16.19 41.98
N ASP A 159 8.99 -17.47 42.32
CA ASP A 159 9.98 -18.46 41.89
C ASP A 159 9.87 -19.03 40.47
N LYS A 160 8.73 -19.02 39.76
CA LYS A 160 8.67 -19.71 38.44
C LYS A 160 7.69 -19.10 37.41
N TYR A 161 8.28 -18.61 36.32
CA TYR A 161 7.74 -18.35 34.97
C TYR A 161 6.90 -17.09 34.71
N ALA A 162 7.47 -16.26 33.82
CA ALA A 162 6.97 -15.73 32.54
C ALA A 162 5.56 -16.11 31.98
N GLU A 163 4.75 -16.95 32.65
CA GLU A 163 3.43 -17.41 32.18
C GLU A 163 2.27 -16.95 33.09
N SER A 164 2.52 -16.04 34.04
CA SER A 164 1.48 -15.56 34.97
C SER A 164 0.57 -14.45 34.42
N PHE A 165 0.56 -14.17 33.10
CA PHE A 165 -0.36 -13.20 32.48
C PHE A 165 -1.82 -13.40 32.94
N PRO A 166 -2.39 -14.62 32.94
CA PRO A 166 -3.76 -14.84 33.38
C PRO A 166 -4.00 -14.45 34.85
N ILE A 167 -3.01 -14.66 35.73
CA ILE A 167 -3.11 -14.32 37.16
C ILE A 167 -3.15 -12.80 37.34
N TYR A 168 -2.32 -12.07 36.59
CA TYR A 168 -2.33 -10.62 36.56
C TYR A 168 -3.69 -10.07 36.08
N TYR A 169 -4.29 -10.69 35.05
CA TYR A 169 -5.62 -10.32 34.57
C TYR A 169 -6.71 -10.61 35.59
N CYS A 170 -6.78 -11.84 36.12
CA CYS A 170 -7.82 -12.24 37.06
C CYS A 170 -7.81 -11.42 38.36
N LEU A 171 -6.64 -11.16 38.93
CA LEU A 171 -6.52 -10.37 40.17
C LEU A 171 -6.88 -8.90 39.94
N PHE A 172 -6.52 -8.34 38.79
CA PHE A 172 -6.88 -6.98 38.44
C PHE A 172 -8.40 -6.83 38.24
N VAL A 173 -9.04 -7.77 37.54
CA VAL A 173 -10.51 -7.79 37.36
C VAL A 173 -11.23 -7.92 38.71
N ALA A 174 -10.78 -8.82 39.58
CA ALA A 174 -11.40 -9.00 40.89
C ALA A 174 -11.40 -7.70 41.70
N ASN A 175 -10.28 -6.98 41.73
CA ASN A 175 -10.12 -5.73 42.48
C ASN A 175 -10.81 -4.53 41.82
N ALA A 176 -10.88 -4.49 40.49
CA ALA A 176 -11.45 -3.36 39.74
C ALA A 176 -12.93 -3.53 39.37
N SER A 177 -13.53 -4.71 39.60
CA SER A 177 -14.93 -5.04 39.27
C SER A 177 -15.96 -4.02 39.78
N GLN A 178 -15.67 -3.36 40.91
CA GLN A 178 -16.52 -2.33 41.52
C GLN A 178 -16.67 -1.07 40.64
N LEU A 179 -15.75 -0.84 39.70
CA LEU A 179 -15.78 0.29 38.77
C LEU A 179 -16.63 0.01 37.51
N GLN A 180 -16.86 -1.26 37.17
CA GLN A 180 -17.61 -1.64 35.96
C GLN A 180 -19.02 -1.04 35.87
N PRO A 181 -19.89 -1.13 36.91
CA PRO A 181 -21.24 -0.57 36.81
C PRO A 181 -21.21 0.96 36.65
N LEU A 182 -20.34 1.64 37.40
CA LEU A 182 -20.20 3.09 37.35
C LEU A 182 -19.73 3.58 35.98
N LEU A 183 -18.71 2.95 35.39
CA LEU A 183 -18.19 3.33 34.08
C LEU A 183 -19.21 3.05 32.96
N LYS A 184 -19.95 1.94 33.03
CA LYS A 184 -21.01 1.61 32.06
C LYS A 184 -22.14 2.64 32.04
N GLU A 185 -22.47 3.25 33.19
CA GLU A 185 -23.49 4.29 33.27
C GLU A 185 -23.00 5.68 32.88
N LEU A 186 -21.71 5.98 33.08
CA LEU A 186 -21.11 7.27 32.73
C LEU A 186 -20.72 7.37 31.26
N GLU A 187 -20.31 6.27 30.62
CA GLU A 187 -19.92 6.23 29.21
C GLU A 187 -20.98 6.75 28.22
N PRO A 188 -22.30 6.42 28.33
CA PRO A 188 -23.31 6.99 27.44
C PRO A 188 -23.53 8.49 27.65
N LYS A 189 -23.11 9.06 28.80
CA LYS A 189 -23.21 10.50 29.06
C LYS A 189 -22.12 11.34 28.36
N TRP A 190 -21.17 10.70 27.68
CA TRP A 190 -20.11 11.36 26.91
C TRP A 190 -20.64 12.39 25.91
N SER A 191 -21.77 12.12 25.23
CA SER A 191 -22.33 13.04 24.23
C SER A 191 -23.13 14.21 24.84
N LYS A 192 -23.34 14.23 26.16
CA LYS A 192 -24.15 15.26 26.84
C LYS A 192 -23.33 16.49 27.23
N SER A 193 -22.06 16.33 27.60
CA SER A 193 -21.20 17.47 27.94
C SER A 193 -19.71 17.18 27.75
N ASP A 194 -18.95 18.22 27.38
CA ASP A 194 -17.49 18.16 27.24
C ASP A 194 -16.79 17.76 28.55
N GLN A 195 -17.38 18.10 29.71
CA GLN A 195 -16.81 17.75 31.02
C GLN A 195 -16.80 16.23 31.26
N TYR A 196 -17.82 15.50 30.76
CA TYR A 196 -17.80 14.03 30.79
C TYR A 196 -16.75 13.46 29.84
N ALA A 197 -16.50 14.11 28.71
CA ALA A 197 -15.45 13.70 27.76
C ALA A 197 -14.06 13.82 28.37
N ASP A 198 -13.73 14.96 28.97
CA ASP A 198 -12.44 15.20 29.64
C ASP A 198 -12.21 14.20 30.79
N MET A 199 -13.26 13.94 31.58
CA MET A 199 -13.23 12.99 32.69
C MET A 199 -12.94 11.56 32.19
N LEU A 200 -13.61 11.12 31.14
CA LEU A 200 -13.40 9.79 30.57
C LEU A 200 -12.00 9.67 29.95
N GLU A 201 -11.51 10.71 29.28
CA GLU A 201 -10.13 10.74 28.75
C GLU A 201 -9.08 10.58 29.85
N GLN A 202 -9.28 11.26 30.99
CA GLN A 202 -8.41 11.09 32.17
C GLN A 202 -8.50 9.66 32.74
N CYS A 203 -9.70 9.08 32.80
CA CYS A 203 -9.87 7.69 33.24
C CYS A 203 -9.17 6.69 32.31
N TYR A 204 -9.23 6.90 30.98
CA TYR A 204 -8.52 6.06 30.02
C TYR A 204 -7.01 6.17 30.20
N LYS A 205 -6.47 7.39 30.29
CA LYS A 205 -5.03 7.62 30.50
C LYS A 205 -4.53 6.94 31.76
N GLU A 206 -5.25 7.08 32.87
CA GLU A 206 -4.87 6.46 34.13
C GLU A 206 -4.94 4.93 34.08
N TYR A 207 -6.00 4.38 33.48
CA TYR A 207 -6.11 2.94 33.27
C TYR A 207 -4.90 2.39 32.50
N PHE A 208 -4.57 2.96 31.34
CA PHE A 208 -3.46 2.48 30.53
C PHE A 208 -2.09 2.74 31.18
N TYR A 209 -1.94 3.82 31.95
CA TYR A 209 -0.74 4.06 32.73
C TYR A 209 -0.51 2.95 33.78
N GLN A 210 -1.53 2.64 34.57
CA GLN A 210 -1.46 1.60 35.59
C GLN A 210 -1.24 0.20 34.99
N ARG A 211 -1.87 -0.09 33.84
CA ARG A 211 -1.60 -1.32 33.08
C ARG A 211 -0.16 -1.38 32.56
N GLY A 212 0.40 -0.26 32.10
CA GLY A 212 1.80 -0.16 31.71
C GLY A 212 2.77 -0.51 32.84
N VAL A 213 2.55 0.06 34.03
CA VAL A 213 3.36 -0.25 35.22
C VAL A 213 3.34 -1.73 35.57
N LEU A 214 2.22 -2.41 35.37
CA LEU A 214 2.05 -3.83 35.70
C LEU A 214 2.62 -4.76 34.63
N MET A 215 2.35 -4.46 33.35
CA MET A 215 2.64 -5.36 32.24
C MET A 215 4.03 -5.15 31.64
N GLU A 216 4.56 -3.93 31.62
CA GLU A 216 5.85 -3.62 30.99
C GLU A 216 7.01 -4.48 31.52
N PRO A 217 7.22 -4.64 32.85
CA PRO A 217 8.33 -5.42 33.37
C PRO A 217 8.21 -6.91 33.03
N SER A 218 6.99 -7.46 33.15
CA SER A 218 6.69 -8.85 32.83
C SER A 218 6.89 -9.11 31.34
N PHE A 219 6.41 -8.20 30.48
CA PHE A 219 6.56 -8.30 29.04
C PHE A 219 8.03 -8.23 28.62
N ARG A 220 8.82 -7.31 29.19
CA ARG A 220 10.26 -7.21 28.93
C ARG A 220 11.00 -8.51 29.24
N LEU A 221 10.72 -9.13 30.39
CA LEU A 221 11.30 -10.43 30.76
C LEU A 221 10.89 -11.55 29.79
N THR A 222 9.63 -11.58 29.35
CA THR A 222 9.19 -12.58 28.36
C THR A 222 9.89 -12.39 27.02
N VAL A 223 10.08 -11.15 26.57
CA VAL A 223 10.80 -10.84 25.33
C VAL A 223 12.27 -11.23 25.44
N GLU A 224 12.93 -10.90 26.56
CA GLU A 224 14.32 -11.29 26.81
C GLU A 224 14.49 -12.82 26.81
N ASN A 225 13.58 -13.55 27.47
CA ASN A 225 13.58 -15.02 27.44
C ASN A 225 13.38 -15.56 26.03
N LEU A 226 12.43 -15.01 25.26
CA LEU A 226 12.20 -15.41 23.87
C LEU A 226 13.44 -15.20 22.98
N VAL A 227 14.15 -14.08 23.16
CA VAL A 227 15.39 -13.78 22.43
C VAL A 227 16.49 -14.77 22.81
N ASN A 228 16.62 -15.10 24.09
CA ASN A 228 17.62 -16.05 24.59
C ASN A 228 17.35 -17.49 24.11
N GLU A 229 16.09 -17.92 24.13
CA GLU A 229 15.68 -19.27 23.70
C GLU A 229 15.79 -19.46 22.18
N ASN A 230 15.49 -18.42 21.40
CA ASN A 230 15.45 -18.49 19.93
C ASN A 230 16.68 -17.90 19.24
N ALA A 231 17.82 -17.76 19.92
CA ALA A 231 19.06 -17.21 19.35
C ALA A 231 19.52 -17.92 18.05
N LYS A 232 19.08 -19.16 17.81
CA LYS A 232 19.45 -19.97 16.65
C LYS A 232 18.59 -19.71 15.40
N SER A 233 17.39 -19.15 15.52
CA SER A 233 16.51 -18.88 14.37
C SER A 233 15.68 -17.62 14.56
N CYS A 234 15.99 -16.59 13.78
CA CYS A 234 15.22 -15.35 13.78
C CYS A 234 13.77 -15.58 13.28
N CYS A 235 13.56 -16.56 12.40
CA CYS A 235 12.23 -16.93 11.90
C CYS A 235 11.31 -17.46 13.01
N SER A 236 11.83 -18.33 13.88
CA SER A 236 11.05 -18.80 15.02
C SER A 236 10.84 -17.68 16.03
N LEU A 237 11.85 -16.84 16.28
CA LEU A 237 11.73 -15.69 17.18
C LEU A 237 10.61 -14.73 16.75
N ILE A 238 10.59 -14.31 15.47
CA ILE A 238 9.56 -13.39 14.96
C ILE A 238 8.18 -14.06 15.01
N ARG A 239 8.06 -15.33 14.62
CA ARG A 239 6.77 -16.04 14.64
C ARG A 239 6.21 -16.20 16.05
N HIS A 240 7.04 -16.67 17.00
CA HIS A 240 6.61 -16.85 18.39
C HIS A 240 6.36 -15.49 19.06
N GLY A 241 7.24 -14.51 18.82
CA GLY A 241 7.11 -13.17 19.35
C GLY A 241 5.86 -12.43 18.87
N CYS A 242 5.57 -12.46 17.56
CA CYS A 242 4.31 -11.93 17.02
C CYS A 242 3.10 -12.69 17.59
N THR A 243 3.17 -14.02 17.73
CA THR A 243 2.08 -14.80 18.35
C THR A 243 1.82 -14.35 19.79
N THR A 244 2.88 -14.17 20.59
CA THR A 244 2.78 -13.66 21.96
C THR A 244 2.23 -12.24 22.01
N LEU A 245 2.68 -11.35 21.11
CA LEU A 245 2.14 -10.00 20.97
C LEU A 245 0.65 -10.01 20.64
N PHE A 246 0.20 -10.83 19.69
CA PHE A 246 -1.22 -10.94 19.37
C PHE A 246 -2.05 -11.47 20.54
N ARG A 247 -1.57 -12.52 21.23
CA ARG A 247 -2.25 -13.03 22.43
C ARG A 247 -2.38 -11.95 23.50
N PHE A 248 -1.31 -11.18 23.74
CA PHE A 248 -1.33 -10.03 24.64
C PHE A 248 -2.33 -8.96 24.19
N CYS A 249 -2.40 -8.64 22.89
CA CYS A 249 -3.37 -7.69 22.36
C CYS A 249 -4.81 -8.17 22.57
N ASP A 250 -5.08 -9.44 22.30
CA ASP A 250 -6.41 -10.05 22.45
C ASP A 250 -6.83 -10.07 23.93
N ASP A 251 -5.92 -10.44 24.84
CA ASP A 251 -6.17 -10.46 26.29
C ASP A 251 -6.42 -9.04 26.84
N GLU A 252 -5.63 -8.03 26.43
CA GLU A 252 -5.86 -6.64 26.83
C GLU A 252 -7.13 -6.05 26.21
N TYR A 253 -7.47 -6.41 24.98
CA TYR A 253 -8.70 -5.97 24.34
C TYR A 253 -9.93 -6.54 25.07
N TYR A 254 -9.88 -7.82 25.45
CA TYR A 254 -10.94 -8.44 26.25
C TYR A 254 -11.06 -7.78 27.62
N LEU A 255 -9.93 -7.51 28.29
CA LEU A 255 -9.92 -6.79 29.57
C LEU A 255 -10.53 -5.39 29.43
N MET A 256 -10.10 -4.62 28.42
CA MET A 256 -10.64 -3.28 28.14
C MET A 256 -12.16 -3.36 27.95
N GLY A 257 -12.64 -4.33 27.16
CA GLY A 257 -14.07 -4.51 26.90
C GLY A 257 -14.94 -4.77 28.13
N GLN A 258 -14.35 -5.23 29.24
CA GLN A 258 -15.07 -5.38 30.51
C GLN A 258 -15.34 -4.05 31.21
N PHE A 259 -14.47 -3.06 31.03
CA PHE A 259 -14.55 -1.75 31.70
C PHE A 259 -15.10 -0.65 30.79
N PHE A 260 -14.71 -0.66 29.51
CA PHE A 260 -14.94 0.43 28.57
C PHE A 260 -15.39 -0.11 27.20
N LYS A 261 -16.34 0.57 26.55
CA LYS A 261 -16.76 0.27 25.17
C LYS A 261 -16.10 1.18 24.14
N ARG A 262 -15.58 2.35 24.54
CA ARG A 262 -15.04 3.41 23.66
C ARG A 262 -13.68 3.91 24.16
N GLY A 263 -12.61 3.13 23.94
CA GLY A 263 -11.22 3.48 24.34
C GLY A 263 -10.14 3.14 23.32
N ARG A 264 -10.48 3.01 22.03
CA ARG A 264 -9.59 2.41 21.02
C ARG A 264 -8.31 3.20 20.74
N GLU A 265 -8.32 4.53 20.84
CA GLU A 265 -7.13 5.34 20.54
C GLU A 265 -6.03 5.18 21.60
N HIS A 266 -6.39 5.29 22.88
CA HIS A 266 -5.46 5.06 23.98
C HIS A 266 -4.98 3.61 24.04
N PHE A 267 -5.84 2.65 23.69
CA PHE A 267 -5.46 1.26 23.53
C PHE A 267 -4.38 1.10 22.43
N ASN A 268 -4.56 1.71 21.27
CA ASN A 268 -3.57 1.66 20.20
C ASN A 268 -2.21 2.25 20.62
N GLN A 269 -2.20 3.36 21.36
CA GLN A 269 -0.97 3.96 21.89
C GLN A 269 -0.27 3.03 22.90
N PHE A 270 -1.04 2.40 23.78
CA PHE A 270 -0.51 1.43 24.74
C PHE A 270 0.13 0.21 24.05
N ILE A 271 -0.56 -0.35 23.05
CA ILE A 271 -0.04 -1.47 22.25
C ILE A 271 1.19 -1.06 21.44
N GLU A 272 1.22 0.14 20.87
CA GLU A 272 2.42 0.68 20.19
C GLU A 272 3.62 0.70 21.14
N ASN A 273 3.45 1.18 22.38
CA ASN A 273 4.54 1.21 23.37
C ASN A 273 5.04 -0.20 23.75
N MET A 274 4.14 -1.16 23.94
CA MET A 274 4.53 -2.55 24.23
C MET A 274 5.21 -3.21 23.02
N ALA A 275 4.70 -3.00 21.81
CA ALA A 275 5.30 -3.50 20.59
C ALA A 275 6.70 -2.90 20.35
N ARG A 276 6.95 -1.64 20.73
CA ARG A 276 8.28 -1.02 20.66
C ARG A 276 9.33 -1.74 21.51
N ILE A 277 8.95 -2.31 22.66
CA ILE A 277 9.87 -3.10 23.50
C ILE A 277 10.34 -4.34 22.74
N PHE A 278 9.39 -5.02 22.08
CA PHE A 278 9.69 -6.18 21.25
C PHE A 278 10.54 -5.81 20.03
N TYR A 279 10.20 -4.73 19.33
CA TYR A 279 10.96 -4.23 18.19
C TYR A 279 12.42 -3.92 18.57
N ASN A 280 12.64 -3.20 19.68
CA ASN A 280 13.98 -2.86 20.15
C ASN A 280 14.82 -4.10 20.50
N ALA A 281 14.20 -5.17 20.98
CA ALA A 281 14.89 -6.43 21.30
C ALA A 281 15.24 -7.24 20.05
N ILE A 282 14.42 -7.18 19.00
CA ILE A 282 14.65 -7.93 17.75
C ILE A 282 15.59 -7.22 16.78
N ARG A 283 15.61 -5.88 16.79
CA ARG A 283 16.40 -5.07 15.85
C ARG A 283 17.88 -5.49 15.74
N PRO A 284 18.62 -5.79 16.83
CA PRO A 284 20.00 -6.28 16.72
C PRO A 284 20.11 -7.60 15.94
N ASN A 285 19.18 -8.53 16.17
CA ASN A 285 19.16 -9.81 15.46
C ASN A 285 18.91 -9.62 13.96
N VAL A 286 18.03 -8.69 13.60
CA VAL A 286 17.76 -8.35 12.19
C VAL A 286 19.01 -7.79 11.49
N ILE A 287 19.75 -6.90 12.16
CA ILE A 287 20.99 -6.33 11.62
C ILE A 287 22.05 -7.40 11.38
N HIS A 288 22.17 -8.40 12.27
CA HIS A 288 23.20 -9.44 12.14
C HIS A 288 22.85 -10.55 11.15
N LEU A 289 21.63 -10.60 10.60
CA LEU A 289 21.26 -11.59 9.58
C LEU A 289 22.13 -11.47 8.33
N GLN A 290 22.66 -12.62 7.90
CA GLN A 290 23.54 -12.74 6.73
C GLN A 290 22.89 -13.50 5.57
N HIS A 291 22.04 -14.49 5.86
CA HIS A 291 21.48 -15.37 4.85
C HIS A 291 20.29 -14.74 4.13
N LEU A 292 20.41 -14.59 2.82
CA LEU A 292 19.36 -14.04 1.95
C LEU A 292 18.06 -14.85 2.05
N GLU A 293 18.17 -16.18 2.12
CA GLU A 293 17.01 -17.09 2.18
C GLU A 293 16.16 -16.85 3.43
N THR A 294 16.80 -16.77 4.59
CA THR A 294 16.11 -16.47 5.85
C THR A 294 15.45 -15.09 5.82
N LEU A 295 16.09 -14.08 5.20
CA LEU A 295 15.50 -12.74 5.07
C LEU A 295 14.26 -12.74 4.17
N THR A 296 14.30 -13.48 3.05
CA THR A 296 13.15 -13.61 2.15
C THR A 296 11.97 -14.33 2.81
N GLU A 297 12.24 -15.43 3.53
CA GLU A 297 11.19 -16.14 4.28
C GLU A 297 10.57 -15.29 5.39
N LEU A 298 11.39 -14.48 6.07
CA LEU A 298 10.94 -13.53 7.08
C LEU A 298 10.05 -12.44 6.48
N CYS A 299 10.46 -11.81 5.38
CA CYS A 299 9.67 -10.79 4.71
C CYS A 299 8.33 -11.34 4.26
N VAL A 300 8.31 -12.53 3.63
CA VAL A 300 7.07 -13.19 3.21
C VAL A 300 6.20 -13.52 4.40
N THR A 301 6.76 -14.10 5.47
CA THR A 301 6.00 -14.47 6.67
C THR A 301 5.40 -13.25 7.35
N LEU A 302 6.17 -12.16 7.47
CA LEU A 302 5.70 -10.93 8.12
C LEU A 302 4.60 -10.25 7.30
N ARG A 303 4.78 -10.16 5.97
CA ARG A 303 3.80 -9.55 5.06
C ARG A 303 2.53 -10.40 4.96
N THR A 304 2.65 -11.64 4.48
CA THR A 304 1.48 -12.47 4.15
C THR A 304 0.79 -13.09 5.36
N LYS A 305 1.54 -13.58 6.38
CA LYS A 305 0.94 -14.31 7.50
C LYS A 305 0.63 -13.46 8.73
N ILE A 306 1.25 -12.29 8.85
CA ILE A 306 1.16 -11.47 10.07
C ILE A 306 0.42 -10.16 9.77
N LEU A 307 0.83 -9.40 8.75
CA LEU A 307 0.15 -8.16 8.40
C LEU A 307 -1.20 -8.47 7.71
N ASP A 308 -1.19 -9.19 6.59
CA ASP A 308 -2.39 -9.41 5.78
C ASP A 308 -3.45 -10.27 6.50
N GLU A 309 -3.04 -11.34 7.21
CA GLU A 309 -3.98 -12.27 7.87
C GLU A 309 -4.46 -11.81 9.26
N ARG A 310 -3.71 -10.95 9.98
CA ARG A 310 -3.97 -10.68 11.41
C ARG A 310 -4.16 -9.20 11.77
N CYS A 311 -3.65 -8.27 10.97
CA CYS A 311 -3.76 -6.83 11.24
C CYS A 311 -4.86 -6.16 10.41
N TYR A 312 -5.08 -6.63 9.17
CA TYR A 312 -6.11 -6.13 8.27
C TYR A 312 -7.37 -7.01 8.35
N THR A 313 -8.53 -6.38 8.45
CA THR A 313 -9.79 -7.10 8.20
C THR A 313 -9.91 -7.41 6.70
N ASN A 314 -10.71 -8.43 6.34
CA ASN A 314 -10.91 -8.86 4.95
C ASN A 314 -11.36 -7.73 3.98
N ASP A 315 -11.81 -6.58 4.51
CA ASP A 315 -12.25 -5.41 3.75
C ASP A 315 -11.16 -4.33 3.58
N GLY A 316 -9.92 -4.56 4.02
CA GLY A 316 -8.74 -3.71 3.76
C GLY A 316 -8.76 -2.29 4.33
N THR A 317 -9.85 -1.87 4.98
CA THR A 317 -10.11 -0.48 5.39
C THR A 317 -10.12 -0.27 6.90
N ASP A 318 -10.37 -1.31 7.70
CA ASP A 318 -10.34 -1.21 9.16
C ASP A 318 -9.22 -2.07 9.74
N VAL A 319 -8.20 -1.39 10.27
CA VAL A 319 -7.05 -2.01 10.95
C VAL A 319 -7.45 -2.31 12.38
N VAL A 320 -7.51 -3.60 12.74
CA VAL A 320 -7.95 -4.07 14.07
C VAL A 320 -7.05 -3.51 15.17
N TYR A 321 -5.73 -3.50 14.92
CA TYR A 321 -4.69 -3.05 15.84
C TYR A 321 -3.74 -2.05 15.17
N LYS A 322 -4.16 -0.77 15.04
CA LYS A 322 -3.38 0.28 14.37
C LYS A 322 -1.98 0.48 14.96
N GLY A 323 -1.88 0.45 16.29
CA GLY A 323 -0.60 0.63 16.98
C GLY A 323 0.39 -0.51 16.72
N LEU A 324 -0.10 -1.75 16.65
CA LEU A 324 0.73 -2.93 16.37
C LEU A 324 1.17 -2.96 14.90
N ALA A 325 0.24 -2.70 13.98
CA ALA A 325 0.51 -2.69 12.54
C ALA A 325 1.66 -1.74 12.20
N LYS A 326 1.64 -0.53 12.74
CA LYS A 326 2.69 0.47 12.55
C LYS A 326 4.08 -0.05 12.96
N VAL A 327 4.22 -0.68 14.13
CA VAL A 327 5.53 -1.21 14.58
C VAL A 327 5.98 -2.40 13.73
N LEU A 328 5.05 -3.24 13.28
CA LEU A 328 5.38 -4.36 12.39
C LEU A 328 5.75 -3.91 10.97
N GLU A 329 5.17 -2.81 10.49
CA GLU A 329 5.56 -2.15 9.25
C GLU A 329 6.95 -1.50 9.36
N GLU A 330 7.27 -0.85 10.49
CA GLU A 330 8.62 -0.36 10.80
C GLU A 330 9.64 -1.54 10.77
N LEU A 331 9.29 -2.69 11.36
CA LEU A 331 10.12 -3.90 11.32
C LEU A 331 10.27 -4.48 9.91
N LEU A 332 9.19 -4.46 9.12
CA LEU A 332 9.23 -4.90 7.72
C LEU A 332 10.15 -3.99 6.89
N GLY A 333 10.10 -2.67 7.12
CA GLY A 333 11.02 -1.70 6.50
C GLY A 333 12.49 -2.01 6.78
N ASP A 334 12.85 -2.25 8.05
CA ASP A 334 14.23 -2.62 8.40
C ASP A 334 14.67 -3.95 7.74
N LEU A 335 13.74 -4.92 7.64
CA LEU A 335 13.99 -6.20 6.97
C LEU A 335 14.17 -6.04 5.46
N THR A 336 13.38 -5.19 4.81
CA THR A 336 13.48 -4.95 3.36
C THR A 336 14.74 -4.16 3.02
N GLU A 337 15.12 -3.15 3.81
CA GLU A 337 16.40 -2.44 3.66
C GLU A 337 17.59 -3.40 3.82
N ARG A 338 17.53 -4.29 4.83
CA ARG A 338 18.57 -5.30 5.03
C ARG A 338 18.64 -6.29 3.88
N LEU A 339 17.48 -6.75 3.39
CA LEU A 339 17.36 -7.64 2.24
C LEU A 339 17.95 -7.00 0.98
N LEU A 340 17.61 -5.73 0.72
CA LEU A 340 18.14 -4.92 -0.37
C LEU A 340 19.67 -4.85 -0.31
N TYR A 341 20.22 -4.43 0.83
CA TYR A 341 21.67 -4.34 1.03
C TYR A 341 22.38 -5.68 0.80
N ARG A 342 21.83 -6.77 1.37
CA ARG A 342 22.42 -8.10 1.20
C ARG A 342 22.31 -8.62 -0.23
N SER A 343 21.23 -8.28 -0.94
CA SER A 343 21.04 -8.64 -2.36
C SER A 343 22.04 -7.93 -3.25
N GLN A 344 22.28 -6.65 -3.01
CA GLN A 344 23.31 -5.88 -3.70
C GLN A 344 24.71 -6.43 -3.44
N MET A 345 25.04 -6.74 -2.19
CA MET A 345 26.33 -7.36 -1.83
C MET A 345 26.50 -8.75 -2.46
N PHE A 346 25.43 -9.55 -2.48
CA PHE A 346 25.41 -10.85 -3.15
C PHE A 346 25.67 -10.68 -4.65
N ALA A 347 25.02 -9.72 -5.29
CA ALA A 347 25.20 -9.46 -6.71
C ALA A 347 26.62 -8.96 -7.04
N ALA A 348 27.16 -8.02 -6.26
CA ALA A 348 28.52 -7.54 -6.45
C ALA A 348 29.56 -8.68 -6.30
N ASN A 349 29.42 -9.53 -5.27
CA ASN A 349 30.40 -10.57 -4.98
C ASN A 349 30.25 -11.81 -5.88
N GLU A 350 29.02 -12.28 -6.13
CA GLU A 350 28.79 -13.53 -6.84
C GLU A 350 28.56 -13.37 -8.35
N ILE A 351 28.25 -12.17 -8.83
CA ILE A 351 27.98 -11.88 -10.25
C ILE A 351 29.07 -10.95 -10.80
N GLY A 352 29.27 -9.79 -10.19
CA GLY A 352 30.24 -8.78 -10.65
C GLY A 352 31.70 -9.26 -10.56
N ASN A 353 32.09 -9.75 -9.37
CA ASN A 353 33.46 -10.25 -9.13
C ASN A 353 33.68 -11.72 -9.52
N TYR A 354 32.74 -12.32 -10.24
CA TYR A 354 32.87 -13.72 -10.63
C TYR A 354 33.99 -13.89 -11.68
N ASN A 355 35.05 -14.59 -11.30
CA ASN A 355 36.07 -15.01 -12.24
C ASN A 355 35.67 -16.36 -12.87
N PRO A 356 35.42 -16.43 -14.19
CA PRO A 356 35.00 -17.67 -14.82
C PRO A 356 36.11 -18.73 -14.77
N ALA A 357 35.75 -19.94 -14.33
CA ALA A 357 36.64 -21.08 -14.32
C ALA A 357 36.86 -21.62 -15.74
N GLU A 358 37.99 -22.27 -16.01
CA GLU A 358 38.34 -22.72 -17.36
C GLU A 358 37.32 -23.70 -17.97
N GLY A 359 36.65 -24.51 -17.14
CA GLY A 359 35.56 -25.39 -17.55
C GLY A 359 34.26 -24.65 -17.94
N ASP A 360 34.07 -23.42 -17.48
CA ASP A 360 32.91 -22.59 -17.84
C ASP A 360 33.15 -21.81 -19.15
N LEU A 361 34.39 -21.75 -19.66
CA LEU A 361 34.73 -21.14 -20.96
C LEU A 361 34.81 -22.15 -22.11
N ALA A 362 34.61 -23.45 -21.85
CA ALA A 362 34.81 -24.53 -22.82
C ALA A 362 33.66 -24.62 -23.85
N TYR A 363 33.46 -23.55 -24.61
CA TYR A 363 32.55 -23.45 -25.75
C TYR A 363 33.37 -23.43 -27.05
N PRO A 364 33.05 -24.26 -28.06
CA PRO A 364 31.82 -25.04 -28.27
C PRO A 364 31.80 -26.47 -27.72
N GLU A 365 32.90 -27.00 -27.21
CA GLU A 365 33.07 -28.43 -26.87
C GLU A 365 32.01 -28.96 -25.87
N LYS A 366 31.58 -28.13 -24.91
CA LYS A 366 30.51 -28.47 -23.97
C LYS A 366 29.17 -28.69 -24.67
N LEU A 367 28.84 -27.89 -25.69
CA LEU A 367 27.58 -27.99 -26.43
C LEU A 367 27.60 -29.15 -27.43
N THR A 368 28.75 -29.48 -28.02
CA THR A 368 28.89 -30.67 -28.90
C THR A 368 28.77 -31.95 -28.10
N MET A 369 29.47 -32.07 -26.96
CA MET A 369 29.37 -33.25 -26.08
C MET A 369 27.92 -33.49 -25.63
N ILE A 370 27.18 -32.43 -25.27
CA ILE A 370 25.78 -32.56 -24.84
C ILE A 370 24.85 -32.88 -26.02
N LYS A 371 25.07 -32.32 -27.21
CA LYS A 371 24.31 -32.69 -28.41
C LYS A 371 24.54 -34.16 -28.76
N GLU A 372 25.76 -34.65 -28.65
CA GLU A 372 26.10 -36.07 -28.82
C GLU A 372 25.46 -36.95 -27.75
N ILE A 373 25.48 -36.53 -26.47
CA ILE A 373 24.79 -37.24 -25.37
C ILE A 373 23.28 -37.28 -25.62
N SER A 374 22.65 -36.15 -25.95
CA SER A 374 21.21 -36.07 -26.24
C SER A 374 20.80 -36.91 -27.44
N LYS A 375 21.65 -36.98 -28.48
CA LYS A 375 21.45 -37.79 -29.67
C LYS A 375 21.60 -39.28 -29.37
N SER A 376 22.57 -39.65 -28.52
CA SER A 376 22.76 -41.02 -28.02
C SER A 376 21.64 -41.47 -27.07
N MET A 377 21.08 -40.53 -26.29
CA MET A 377 19.96 -40.79 -25.39
C MET A 377 18.64 -40.89 -26.15
N ALA A 378 18.43 -40.07 -27.18
CA ALA A 378 17.28 -40.17 -28.07
C ALA A 378 17.29 -41.47 -28.91
N SER A 379 18.47 -41.94 -29.35
CA SER A 379 18.58 -43.24 -30.04
C SER A 379 18.33 -44.44 -29.12
N ASN A 380 18.59 -44.33 -27.82
CA ASN A 380 18.34 -45.40 -26.85
C ASN A 380 16.86 -45.48 -26.40
N VAL A 381 16.04 -44.46 -26.66
CA VAL A 381 14.61 -44.45 -26.27
C VAL A 381 13.72 -45.28 -27.21
N GLU A 382 14.20 -45.64 -28.40
CA GLU A 382 13.44 -46.52 -29.31
C GLU A 382 13.46 -48.01 -28.90
N GLU A 383 14.31 -48.44 -27.95
CA GLU A 383 14.42 -49.86 -27.57
C GLU A 383 13.92 -50.23 -26.16
N THR A 384 13.57 -49.27 -25.28
CA THR A 384 13.09 -49.62 -23.92
C THR A 384 11.88 -48.81 -23.47
N ASN A 385 10.69 -49.26 -23.86
CA ASN A 385 9.43 -48.87 -23.20
C ASN A 385 9.27 -49.64 -21.88
N ASN A 386 9.80 -49.13 -20.77
CA ASN A 386 9.16 -49.30 -19.45
C ASN A 386 9.79 -48.48 -18.31
N THR A 387 8.90 -48.01 -17.45
CA THR A 387 9.07 -47.35 -16.14
C THR A 387 9.25 -45.83 -16.13
N GLY A 388 8.18 -45.16 -15.69
CA GLY A 388 8.12 -43.72 -15.49
C GLY A 388 8.93 -43.26 -14.28
N SER A 389 9.82 -42.31 -14.53
CA SER A 389 10.24 -41.24 -13.60
C SER A 389 10.99 -40.19 -14.42
N ALA A 390 10.25 -39.43 -15.21
CA ALA A 390 10.79 -38.38 -16.07
C ALA A 390 10.07 -37.05 -15.78
N SER A 391 10.38 -36.41 -14.64
CA SER A 391 9.91 -35.04 -14.40
C SER A 391 10.71 -34.21 -13.39
N SER A 392 11.98 -34.55 -13.11
CA SER A 392 12.86 -33.69 -12.27
C SER A 392 14.27 -33.45 -12.87
N GLY A 393 14.82 -34.36 -13.68
CA GLY A 393 16.18 -34.23 -14.23
C GLY A 393 16.32 -33.25 -15.41
N SER A 394 15.34 -33.20 -16.32
CA SER A 394 15.48 -32.44 -17.59
C SER A 394 15.62 -30.92 -17.41
N VAL A 395 14.96 -30.33 -16.40
CA VAL A 395 15.06 -28.90 -16.12
C VAL A 395 16.38 -28.56 -15.40
N ALA A 396 16.86 -29.46 -14.52
CA ALA A 396 18.13 -29.30 -13.82
C ALA A 396 19.33 -29.42 -14.78
N ASP A 397 19.25 -30.29 -15.80
CA ASP A 397 20.30 -30.44 -16.82
C ASP A 397 20.37 -29.23 -17.77
N ILE A 398 19.24 -28.63 -18.12
CA ILE A 398 19.19 -27.38 -18.91
C ILE A 398 19.69 -26.19 -18.08
N GLN A 399 19.34 -26.12 -16.78
CA GLN A 399 19.82 -25.08 -15.87
C GLN A 399 21.28 -25.27 -15.42
N GLY A 400 21.81 -26.50 -15.52
CA GLY A 400 23.23 -26.83 -15.34
C GLY A 400 24.10 -26.42 -16.54
N LEU A 401 23.47 -26.18 -17.70
CA LEU A 401 24.14 -25.67 -18.90
C LEU A 401 24.30 -24.14 -18.89
N TRP A 402 23.51 -23.44 -18.07
CA TRP A 402 23.57 -21.99 -17.97
C TRP A 402 24.87 -21.54 -17.32
N TYR A 403 25.43 -20.46 -17.85
CA TYR A 403 26.56 -19.79 -17.21
C TYR A 403 26.23 -19.44 -15.75
N PRO A 404 27.12 -19.73 -14.78
CA PRO A 404 26.81 -19.63 -13.35
C PRO A 404 26.26 -18.28 -12.90
N THR A 405 26.70 -17.17 -13.50
CA THR A 405 26.20 -15.83 -13.14
C THR A 405 24.76 -15.60 -13.59
N VAL A 406 24.35 -16.16 -14.74
CA VAL A 406 22.96 -16.10 -15.22
C VAL A 406 22.05 -16.89 -14.28
N ARG A 407 22.47 -18.09 -13.87
CA ARG A 407 21.71 -18.91 -12.91
C ARG A 407 21.54 -18.21 -11.56
N ARG A 408 22.62 -17.65 -11.00
CA ARG A 408 22.59 -16.91 -9.73
C ARG A 408 21.69 -15.66 -9.81
N THR A 409 21.74 -14.96 -10.94
CA THR A 409 20.88 -13.79 -11.21
C THR A 409 19.41 -14.18 -11.20
N VAL A 410 19.00 -15.20 -11.96
CA VAL A 410 17.60 -15.64 -12.04
C VAL A 410 17.10 -16.18 -10.69
N MET A 411 17.94 -16.91 -9.95
CA MET A 411 17.60 -17.40 -8.60
C MET A 411 17.41 -16.24 -7.62
N CYS A 412 18.27 -15.22 -7.66
CA CYS A 412 18.15 -14.04 -6.82
C CYS A 412 16.86 -13.27 -7.14
N LEU A 413 16.61 -12.96 -8.41
CA LEU A 413 15.43 -12.22 -8.86
C LEU A 413 14.13 -12.96 -8.53
N SER A 414 14.06 -14.27 -8.72
CA SER A 414 12.84 -15.05 -8.41
C SER A 414 12.51 -15.08 -6.91
N LYS A 415 13.53 -15.07 -6.03
CA LYS A 415 13.35 -14.97 -4.58
C LYS A 415 12.91 -13.57 -4.17
N LEU A 416 13.50 -12.53 -4.76
CA LEU A 416 13.17 -11.13 -4.47
C LEU A 416 11.77 -10.72 -4.93
N TYR A 417 11.30 -11.25 -6.06
CA TYR A 417 9.97 -10.94 -6.61
C TYR A 417 8.83 -11.25 -5.63
N ARG A 418 8.96 -12.31 -4.83
CA ARG A 418 7.90 -12.70 -3.87
C ARG A 418 7.87 -11.84 -2.61
N CYS A 419 8.90 -11.02 -2.39
CA CYS A 419 9.15 -10.36 -1.10
C CYS A 419 9.06 -8.83 -1.15
N LEU A 420 9.42 -8.23 -2.28
CA LEU A 420 9.63 -6.78 -2.41
C LEU A 420 8.46 -6.08 -3.13
N ASP A 421 8.29 -4.80 -2.81
CA ASP A 421 7.43 -3.89 -3.58
C ASP A 421 8.02 -3.60 -4.96
N ALA A 422 7.14 -3.30 -5.92
CA ALA A 422 7.51 -3.16 -7.33
C ALA A 422 8.62 -2.10 -7.58
N THR A 423 8.61 -1.00 -6.84
CA THR A 423 9.59 0.09 -6.97
C THR A 423 10.98 -0.34 -6.51
N SER A 424 11.08 -0.91 -5.32
CA SER A 424 12.36 -1.40 -4.77
C SER A 424 12.91 -2.58 -5.59
N LEU A 425 12.03 -3.43 -6.12
CA LEU A 425 12.42 -4.53 -6.99
C LEU A 425 13.05 -4.03 -8.29
N GLN A 426 12.49 -2.99 -8.91
CA GLN A 426 12.99 -2.46 -10.17
C GLN A 426 14.45 -1.99 -10.06
N GLY A 427 14.77 -1.19 -9.03
CA GLY A 427 16.13 -0.71 -8.79
C GLY A 427 17.15 -1.84 -8.65
N ILE A 428 16.86 -2.82 -7.78
CA ILE A 428 17.75 -4.00 -7.61
C ILE A 428 17.86 -4.78 -8.91
N SER A 429 16.74 -5.01 -9.58
CA SER A 429 16.72 -5.84 -10.78
C SER A 429 17.62 -5.25 -11.87
N GLN A 430 17.62 -3.93 -12.03
CA GLN A 430 18.49 -3.22 -12.95
C GLN A 430 19.97 -3.41 -12.60
N GLU A 431 20.36 -3.15 -11.35
CA GLU A 431 21.75 -3.30 -10.89
C GLU A 431 22.26 -4.73 -11.09
N VAL A 432 21.46 -5.74 -10.70
CA VAL A 432 21.79 -7.16 -10.85
C VAL A 432 21.93 -7.53 -12.33
N MET A 433 21.04 -7.04 -13.19
CA MET A 433 21.11 -7.30 -14.62
C MET A 433 22.31 -6.62 -15.29
N GLU A 434 22.63 -5.39 -14.92
CA GLU A 434 23.79 -4.67 -15.44
C GLU A 434 25.10 -5.38 -15.07
N MET A 435 25.25 -5.79 -13.81
CA MET A 435 26.38 -6.60 -13.35
C MET A 435 26.47 -7.95 -14.09
N CYS A 436 25.32 -8.58 -14.37
CA CYS A 436 25.29 -9.83 -15.14
C CYS A 436 25.73 -9.62 -16.59
N ILE A 437 25.26 -8.54 -17.25
CA ILE A 437 25.66 -8.18 -18.62
C ILE A 437 27.16 -7.87 -18.68
N GLU A 438 27.71 -7.14 -17.70
CA GLU A 438 29.14 -6.85 -17.63
C GLU A 438 29.98 -8.12 -17.43
N SER A 439 29.54 -9.00 -16.54
CA SER A 439 30.17 -10.32 -16.33
C SER A 439 30.17 -11.16 -17.63
N LEU A 440 29.05 -11.15 -18.36
CA LEU A 440 28.94 -11.83 -19.66
C LEU A 440 29.83 -11.19 -20.75
N LYS A 441 29.99 -9.86 -20.77
CA LYS A 441 30.94 -9.17 -21.66
C LYS A 441 32.38 -9.56 -21.35
N SER A 442 32.74 -9.65 -20.08
CA SER A 442 34.06 -10.12 -19.63
C SER A 442 34.31 -11.59 -20.05
N ALA A 443 33.31 -12.45 -19.89
CA ALA A 443 33.36 -13.83 -20.33
C ALA A 443 33.54 -13.93 -21.86
N LYS A 444 32.77 -13.16 -22.64
CA LYS A 444 32.90 -13.06 -24.09
C LYS A 444 34.31 -12.67 -24.52
N ALA A 445 34.90 -11.65 -23.89
CA ALA A 445 36.27 -11.22 -24.21
C ALA A 445 37.29 -12.33 -23.95
N LYS A 446 37.16 -13.06 -22.84
CA LYS A 446 38.03 -14.21 -22.54
C LYS A 446 37.84 -15.36 -23.53
N ILE A 447 36.60 -15.66 -23.95
CA ILE A 447 36.33 -16.69 -24.97
C ILE A 447 36.93 -16.28 -26.31
N GLN A 448 36.84 -15.01 -26.72
CA GLN A 448 37.45 -14.51 -27.96
C GLN A 448 38.97 -14.67 -28.00
N THR A 449 39.65 -14.72 -26.84
CA THR A 449 41.10 -15.02 -26.80
C THR A 449 41.43 -16.51 -26.94
N LYS A 450 40.49 -17.39 -26.57
CA LYS A 450 40.68 -18.86 -26.59
C LYS A 450 40.09 -19.52 -27.84
N SER A 451 39.01 -19.00 -28.42
CA SER A 451 38.29 -19.55 -29.57
C SER A 451 37.89 -18.48 -30.59
N ASP A 452 37.26 -18.89 -31.70
CA ASP A 452 36.82 -17.99 -32.77
C ASP A 452 35.86 -16.89 -32.26
N LYS A 453 36.03 -15.68 -32.80
CA LYS A 453 35.16 -14.51 -32.53
C LYS A 453 33.67 -14.84 -32.66
N LEU A 454 33.33 -15.68 -33.64
CA LEU A 454 31.96 -16.11 -33.91
C LEU A 454 31.36 -16.91 -32.74
N ASN A 455 32.12 -17.83 -32.16
CA ASN A 455 31.67 -18.62 -31.01
C ASN A 455 31.49 -17.76 -29.76
N ALA A 456 32.36 -16.76 -29.56
CA ALA A 456 32.22 -15.79 -28.47
C ALA A 456 30.94 -14.94 -28.61
N ASP A 457 30.64 -14.47 -29.83
CA ASP A 457 29.42 -13.71 -30.11
C ASP A 457 28.15 -14.56 -29.93
N LEU A 458 28.15 -15.81 -30.41
CA LEU A 458 27.03 -16.74 -30.26
C LEU A 458 26.78 -17.14 -28.81
N PHE A 459 27.84 -17.42 -28.04
CA PHE A 459 27.75 -17.65 -26.60
C PHE A 459 27.07 -16.48 -25.89
N PHE A 460 27.48 -15.26 -26.22
CA PHE A 460 26.91 -14.05 -25.60
C PHE A 460 25.44 -13.86 -25.96
N ILE A 461 25.07 -14.04 -27.23
CA ILE A 461 23.66 -13.96 -27.69
C ILE A 461 22.80 -15.03 -27.01
N GLN A 462 23.28 -16.27 -26.92
CA GLN A 462 22.55 -17.36 -26.28
C GLN A 462 22.21 -17.03 -24.82
N HIS A 463 23.20 -16.58 -24.04
CA HIS A 463 23.00 -16.30 -22.62
C HIS A 463 22.14 -15.05 -22.36
N LEU A 464 22.19 -14.04 -23.24
CA LEU A 464 21.28 -12.90 -23.18
C LEU A 464 19.83 -13.28 -23.53
N LEU A 465 19.63 -14.18 -24.51
CA LEU A 465 18.29 -14.68 -24.85
C LEU A 465 17.71 -15.54 -23.71
N ILE A 466 18.53 -16.35 -23.06
CA ILE A 466 18.14 -17.12 -21.88
C ILE A 466 17.74 -16.16 -20.74
N LEU A 467 18.56 -15.16 -20.44
CA LEU A 467 18.26 -14.16 -19.43
C LEU A 467 16.92 -13.47 -19.73
N ARG A 468 16.70 -13.04 -20.99
CA ARG A 468 15.44 -12.44 -21.44
C ARG A 468 14.24 -13.36 -21.23
N ALA A 469 14.36 -14.64 -21.61
CA ALA A 469 13.27 -15.61 -21.50
C ALA A 469 12.90 -15.89 -20.04
N GLN A 470 13.89 -15.96 -19.14
CA GLN A 470 13.66 -16.24 -17.72
C GLN A 470 13.15 -15.02 -16.95
N THR A 471 13.55 -13.81 -17.33
CA THR A 471 13.09 -12.56 -16.68
C THR A 471 11.71 -12.10 -17.18
N ALA A 472 11.28 -12.51 -18.38
CA ALA A 472 9.98 -12.15 -18.95
C ALA A 472 8.74 -12.52 -18.09
N PRO A 473 8.63 -13.73 -17.50
CA PRO A 473 7.49 -14.07 -16.62
C PRO A 473 7.60 -13.49 -15.20
N LEU A 474 8.78 -13.01 -14.79
CA LEU A 474 9.06 -12.55 -13.43
C LEU A 474 8.81 -11.06 -13.21
N MET A 475 8.64 -10.25 -14.27
CA MET A 475 8.42 -8.81 -14.17
C MET A 475 6.98 -8.49 -14.59
N GLY A 476 6.03 -8.76 -13.68
CA GLY A 476 4.65 -8.29 -13.77
C GLY A 476 4.54 -6.84 -13.30
N ASP A 477 3.86 -6.02 -14.10
CA ASP A 477 3.56 -4.59 -13.97
C ASP A 477 4.73 -3.60 -13.91
N VAL A 478 4.80 -2.81 -15.00
CA VAL A 478 5.70 -1.68 -15.21
C VAL A 478 5.29 -0.54 -14.29
N PHE A 479 6.09 -0.25 -13.27
CA PHE A 479 5.96 1.00 -12.51
C PHE A 479 6.89 2.07 -13.08
N CYS A 480 6.34 3.28 -13.24
CA CYS A 480 7.00 4.43 -13.85
C CYS A 480 7.51 5.36 -12.75
N GLU A 481 8.82 5.43 -12.54
CA GLU A 481 9.40 6.58 -11.83
C GLU A 481 9.51 7.77 -12.80
N PRO A 482 9.02 8.96 -12.44
CA PRO A 482 9.14 10.14 -13.28
C PRO A 482 10.58 10.67 -13.21
N SER A 483 11.43 10.25 -14.15
CA SER A 483 12.73 10.90 -14.38
C SER A 483 12.59 12.08 -15.35
N VAL A 484 13.43 13.09 -15.17
CA VAL A 484 13.38 14.35 -15.91
C VAL A 484 14.33 14.27 -17.10
N ASP A 485 13.79 14.30 -18.32
CA ASP A 485 14.58 14.30 -19.57
C ASP A 485 15.13 15.70 -19.87
N PHE A 486 16.45 15.88 -19.77
CA PHE A 486 17.15 17.13 -20.11
C PHE A 486 17.43 17.29 -21.61
N SER A 487 17.01 16.35 -22.46
CA SER A 487 17.29 16.33 -23.90
C SER A 487 16.75 17.57 -24.63
N LYS A 488 15.56 18.03 -24.28
CA LYS A 488 14.95 19.25 -24.84
C LYS A 488 15.63 20.53 -24.36
N ILE A 489 16.18 20.53 -23.15
CA ILE A 489 17.01 21.63 -22.64
C ILE A 489 18.31 21.68 -23.44
N LYS A 490 18.91 20.52 -23.75
CA LYS A 490 20.08 20.44 -24.63
C LYS A 490 19.78 20.94 -26.03
N GLU A 491 18.68 20.53 -26.67
CA GLU A 491 18.30 21.02 -28.00
C GLU A 491 17.99 22.52 -28.00
N SER A 492 17.30 23.02 -26.96
CA SER A 492 16.98 24.45 -26.82
C SER A 492 18.22 25.29 -26.50
N ALA A 493 19.17 24.77 -25.72
CA ALA A 493 20.45 25.41 -25.46
C ALA A 493 21.37 25.41 -26.70
N VAL A 494 21.36 24.33 -27.50
CA VAL A 494 22.06 24.27 -28.78
C VAL A 494 21.49 25.30 -29.75
N ASN A 495 20.17 25.45 -29.83
CA ASN A 495 19.52 26.50 -30.63
C ASN A 495 19.87 27.92 -30.14
N LEU A 496 20.04 28.12 -28.82
CA LEU A 496 20.48 29.39 -28.23
C LEU A 496 21.94 29.71 -28.59
N ILE A 497 22.81 28.70 -28.66
CA ILE A 497 24.21 28.85 -29.06
C ILE A 497 24.34 29.11 -30.57
N HIS A 498 23.46 28.55 -31.40
CA HIS A 498 23.43 28.80 -32.84
C HIS A 498 22.87 30.18 -33.20
N ASN A 499 21.89 30.71 -32.45
CA ASN A 499 21.24 31.99 -32.72
C ASN A 499 21.73 33.12 -31.80
N LYS A 500 23.05 33.37 -31.75
CA LYS A 500 23.66 34.40 -30.88
C LYS A 500 23.13 35.82 -31.08
N SER A 501 22.66 36.15 -32.30
CA SER A 501 22.13 37.47 -32.64
C SER A 501 20.76 37.78 -32.02
N GLU A 502 20.04 36.78 -31.54
CA GLU A 502 18.69 36.91 -30.97
C GLU A 502 18.67 36.76 -29.44
N TRP A 503 19.84 36.72 -28.80
CA TRP A 503 19.99 36.47 -27.36
C TRP A 503 19.34 37.56 -26.48
N LEU A 504 19.33 38.80 -26.98
CA LEU A 504 18.88 39.99 -26.24
C LEU A 504 17.99 40.91 -27.10
N SER A 505 17.37 40.39 -28.16
CA SER A 505 16.46 41.21 -28.96
C SER A 505 15.26 41.63 -28.07
N LEU A 506 14.89 42.92 -28.10
CA LEU A 506 13.71 43.45 -27.40
C LEU A 506 12.37 43.08 -28.07
N SER A 507 12.42 42.15 -29.03
CA SER A 507 11.26 41.63 -29.75
C SER A 507 10.65 40.45 -28.99
N SER A 508 9.37 40.15 -29.26
CA SER A 508 8.66 38.99 -28.71
C SER A 508 9.32 37.63 -29.06
N ASN A 509 10.31 37.62 -29.96
CA ASN A 509 11.12 36.44 -30.33
C ASN A 509 12.49 36.41 -29.63
N ASN A 510 12.54 36.67 -28.32
CA ASN A 510 13.78 36.60 -27.57
C ASN A 510 14.09 35.14 -27.18
N ALA A 511 15.20 34.60 -27.69
CA ALA A 511 15.58 33.19 -27.50
C ALA A 511 15.88 32.84 -26.03
N LEU A 512 16.36 33.80 -25.24
CA LEU A 512 16.61 33.61 -23.80
C LEU A 512 15.30 33.59 -23.01
N LEU A 513 14.38 34.51 -23.32
CA LEU A 513 13.03 34.49 -22.74
C LEU A 513 12.28 33.22 -23.13
N LYS A 514 12.45 32.72 -24.35
CA LYS A 514 11.89 31.45 -24.79
C LYS A 514 12.46 30.26 -23.99
N LEU A 515 13.75 30.23 -23.68
CA LEU A 515 14.35 29.20 -22.80
C LEU A 515 13.83 29.31 -21.34
N LEU A 516 13.63 30.53 -20.83
CA LEU A 516 13.20 30.78 -19.46
C LEU A 516 11.69 30.56 -19.26
N LEU A 517 10.85 30.89 -20.25
CA LEU A 517 9.39 30.74 -20.22
C LEU A 517 8.92 29.37 -20.75
N GLN A 518 9.64 28.77 -21.69
CA GLN A 518 9.30 27.47 -22.25
C GLN A 518 9.94 26.35 -21.42
N VAL A 519 9.65 26.33 -20.13
CA VAL A 519 9.90 25.18 -19.27
C VAL A 519 8.56 24.51 -18.95
N PRO A 520 8.08 23.58 -19.79
CA PRO A 520 7.66 22.32 -19.27
C PRO A 520 8.89 21.42 -19.29
N VAL A 521 9.46 21.16 -18.11
CA VAL A 521 10.03 19.84 -17.89
C VAL A 521 8.91 18.87 -18.25
N GLN A 522 8.90 18.38 -19.49
CA GLN A 522 8.11 17.21 -19.77
C GLN A 522 8.84 16.12 -19.02
N THR A 523 8.22 15.61 -17.97
CA THR A 523 8.45 14.27 -17.45
C THR A 523 8.16 13.33 -18.62
N SER A 524 9.14 13.20 -19.51
CA SER A 524 9.17 12.10 -20.45
C SER A 524 9.46 10.91 -19.58
N GLU A 525 8.46 10.05 -19.43
CA GLU A 525 8.61 8.73 -18.86
C GLU A 525 9.60 7.96 -19.75
N GLN A 526 10.90 8.20 -19.60
CA GLN A 526 11.84 7.14 -19.86
C GLN A 526 11.58 6.12 -18.78
N VAL A 527 10.69 5.20 -19.14
CA VAL A 527 10.51 3.94 -18.46
C VAL A 527 11.91 3.30 -18.47
N VAL A 528 12.67 3.48 -17.39
CA VAL A 528 13.92 2.76 -17.14
C VAL A 528 13.50 1.35 -16.74
N ASP A 529 12.91 0.68 -17.72
CA ASP A 529 12.51 -0.69 -17.63
C ASP A 529 13.76 -1.50 -17.91
N SER A 530 14.21 -2.25 -16.91
CA SER A 530 15.29 -3.20 -17.06
C SER A 530 15.05 -4.18 -18.22
N ARG A 531 13.79 -4.47 -18.57
CA ARG A 531 13.43 -5.25 -19.76
C ARG A 531 13.69 -4.47 -21.04
N ARG A 532 13.36 -3.18 -21.11
CA ARG A 532 13.69 -2.34 -22.29
C ARG A 532 15.20 -2.22 -22.44
N HIS A 533 15.94 -2.09 -21.35
CA HIS A 533 17.40 -2.05 -21.36
C HIS A 533 17.99 -3.38 -21.88
N LEU A 534 17.48 -4.52 -21.41
CA LEU A 534 17.86 -5.84 -21.89
C LEU A 534 17.49 -6.03 -23.37
N ASP A 535 16.27 -5.66 -23.77
CA ASP A 535 15.80 -5.76 -25.16
C ASP A 535 16.62 -4.88 -26.11
N PHE A 536 16.99 -3.67 -25.67
CA PHE A 536 17.87 -2.78 -26.43
C PHE A 536 19.28 -3.37 -26.57
N THR A 537 19.83 -3.91 -25.48
CA THR A 537 21.14 -4.57 -25.48
C THR A 537 21.15 -5.77 -26.41
N VAL A 538 20.14 -6.65 -26.31
CA VAL A 538 19.98 -7.81 -27.21
C VAL A 538 19.90 -7.36 -28.66
N LYS A 539 19.08 -6.35 -28.99
CA LYS A 539 18.97 -5.82 -30.36
C LYS A 539 20.30 -5.28 -30.88
N THR A 540 21.02 -4.52 -30.07
CA THR A 540 22.32 -3.92 -30.44
C THR A 540 23.35 -5.00 -30.71
N VAL A 541 23.42 -6.02 -29.85
CA VAL A 541 24.35 -7.15 -29.98
C VAL A 541 24.03 -7.97 -31.22
N CYS A 542 22.75 -8.28 -31.47
CA CYS A 542 22.32 -8.97 -32.67
C CYS A 542 22.63 -8.17 -33.94
N GLN A 543 22.41 -6.85 -33.95
CA GLN A 543 22.75 -6.00 -35.09
C GLN A 543 24.25 -5.98 -35.39
N ASN A 544 25.08 -5.86 -34.36
CA ASN A 544 26.54 -5.90 -34.50
C ASN A 544 26.99 -7.27 -35.01
N PHE A 545 26.44 -8.36 -34.47
CA PHE A 545 26.72 -9.72 -34.94
C PHE A 545 26.33 -9.92 -36.42
N ILE A 546 25.18 -9.39 -36.85
CA ILE A 546 24.73 -9.47 -38.25
C ILE A 546 25.69 -8.70 -39.17
N VAL A 547 26.18 -7.52 -38.75
CA VAL A 547 27.16 -6.74 -39.52
C VAL A 547 28.49 -7.49 -39.60
N ASP A 548 29.02 -7.94 -38.46
CA ASP A 548 30.32 -8.60 -38.37
C ASP A 548 30.33 -9.93 -39.14
N SER A 549 29.25 -10.70 -39.06
CA SER A 549 29.10 -11.96 -39.81
C SER A 549 29.01 -11.70 -41.32
N ALA A 550 28.20 -10.73 -41.75
CA ALA A 550 28.09 -10.38 -43.17
C ALA A 550 29.42 -9.85 -43.73
N ASP A 551 30.12 -9.02 -42.97
CA ASP A 551 31.43 -8.49 -43.35
C ASP A 551 32.50 -9.59 -43.44
N ALA A 552 32.45 -10.63 -42.60
CA ALA A 552 33.36 -11.77 -42.70
C ALA A 552 33.22 -12.52 -44.04
N PHE A 553 31.99 -12.73 -44.53
CA PHE A 553 31.72 -13.41 -45.80
C PHE A 553 32.06 -12.54 -47.03
N VAL A 554 31.93 -11.22 -46.92
CA VAL A 554 32.01 -10.29 -48.05
C VAL A 554 33.26 -9.41 -48.01
N SER A 555 34.19 -9.64 -47.09
CA SER A 555 35.37 -8.79 -46.85
C SER A 555 36.23 -8.54 -48.10
N GLU A 556 36.42 -9.54 -48.97
CA GLU A 556 37.18 -9.41 -50.21
C GLU A 556 36.47 -8.54 -51.26
N VAL A 557 35.14 -8.71 -51.40
CA VAL A 557 34.30 -7.92 -52.30
C VAL A 557 34.16 -6.49 -51.80
N LYS A 558 34.04 -6.29 -50.48
CA LYS A 558 33.96 -4.96 -49.86
C LYS A 558 35.26 -4.19 -50.01
N LYS A 559 36.42 -4.84 -49.83
CA LYS A 559 37.75 -4.24 -50.11
C LYS A 559 37.88 -3.82 -51.58
N TYR A 560 37.45 -4.69 -52.51
CA TYR A 560 37.39 -4.36 -53.94
C TYR A 560 36.48 -3.15 -54.21
N LEU A 561 35.26 -3.14 -53.66
CA LEU A 561 34.30 -2.04 -53.80
C LEU A 561 34.85 -0.72 -53.23
N SER A 562 35.52 -0.74 -52.07
CA SER A 562 36.14 0.46 -51.50
C SER A 562 37.30 0.99 -52.33
N GLN A 563 38.12 0.10 -52.90
CA GLN A 563 39.20 0.50 -53.82
C GLN A 563 38.63 1.07 -55.12
N VAL A 564 37.57 0.46 -55.67
CA VAL A 564 36.86 0.97 -56.86
C VAL A 564 36.20 2.33 -56.58
N LYS A 565 35.51 2.49 -55.44
CA LYS A 565 34.91 3.77 -55.03
C LYS A 565 35.96 4.85 -54.75
N GLY A 566 37.10 4.49 -54.17
CA GLY A 566 38.23 5.40 -53.94
C GLY A 566 38.82 5.94 -55.25
N ILE A 567 38.98 5.08 -56.25
CA ILE A 567 39.42 5.46 -57.60
C ILE A 567 38.35 6.29 -58.33
N LEU A 568 37.07 5.95 -58.15
CA LEU A 568 35.94 6.67 -58.74
C LEU A 568 35.81 8.10 -58.21
N ASN A 569 36.08 8.31 -56.92
CA ASN A 569 36.09 9.64 -56.31
C ASN A 569 37.26 10.51 -56.80
N GLN A 570 38.35 9.89 -57.28
CA GLN A 570 39.50 10.59 -57.83
C GLN A 570 39.36 10.86 -59.34
N ASN A 571 38.72 9.96 -60.11
CA ASN A 571 38.47 10.13 -61.54
C ASN A 571 37.11 9.53 -61.96
N PRO A 572 36.11 10.34 -62.36
CA PRO A 572 34.76 9.86 -62.69
C PRO A 572 34.62 9.15 -64.05
N ASN A 573 35.62 9.24 -64.96
CA ASN A 573 35.53 8.76 -66.35
C ASN A 573 36.53 7.63 -66.73
N VAL A 574 37.06 6.88 -65.77
CA VAL A 574 38.01 5.78 -66.05
C VAL A 574 37.27 4.47 -66.36
N ASN A 575 37.57 3.86 -67.51
CA ASN A 575 37.17 2.50 -67.84
C ASN A 575 38.08 1.52 -67.08
N LEU A 576 37.55 0.89 -66.03
CA LEU A 576 38.33 0.03 -65.11
C LEU A 576 39.06 -1.12 -65.83
N GLY A 577 38.56 -1.60 -66.97
CA GLY A 577 39.18 -2.69 -67.73
C GLY A 577 40.53 -2.37 -68.38
N ARG A 578 40.85 -1.10 -68.64
CA ARG A 578 42.10 -0.71 -69.35
C ARG A 578 43.18 -0.11 -68.45
N ASP A 579 42.80 0.68 -67.44
CA ASP A 579 43.77 1.52 -66.73
C ASP A 579 44.19 1.00 -65.33
N CYS A 580 43.55 -0.05 -64.82
CA CYS A 580 43.84 -0.60 -63.49
C CYS A 580 44.18 -2.09 -63.56
N ASN A 581 45.44 -2.46 -63.27
CA ASN A 581 45.90 -3.86 -63.25
C ASN A 581 45.11 -4.78 -62.31
N PHE A 582 44.47 -4.21 -61.29
CA PHE A 582 43.63 -4.92 -60.31
C PHE A 582 42.22 -5.27 -60.84
N ALA A 583 41.76 -4.59 -61.89
CA ALA A 583 40.42 -4.71 -62.45
C ALA A 583 40.36 -5.54 -63.74
N LYS A 584 41.39 -6.35 -64.02
CA LYS A 584 41.40 -7.30 -65.13
C LYS A 584 40.24 -8.30 -64.96
N PRO A 585 39.44 -8.58 -66.01
CA PRO A 585 38.29 -9.49 -65.92
C PRO A 585 38.60 -10.88 -65.32
N LYS A 586 39.83 -11.38 -65.52
CA LYS A 586 40.31 -12.65 -64.92
C LYS A 586 40.43 -12.61 -63.39
N ILE A 587 40.88 -11.48 -62.82
CA ILE A 587 41.04 -11.32 -61.36
C ILE A 587 39.67 -11.16 -60.71
N VAL A 588 38.77 -10.43 -61.36
CA VAL A 588 37.38 -10.26 -60.89
C VAL A 588 36.60 -11.57 -60.98
N SER A 589 36.80 -12.36 -62.04
CA SER A 589 36.24 -13.72 -62.14
C SER A 589 36.79 -14.66 -61.06
N GLN A 590 38.08 -14.57 -60.74
CA GLN A 590 38.69 -15.32 -59.63
C GLN A 590 38.15 -14.86 -58.27
N LEU A 591 37.90 -13.56 -58.08
CA LEU A 591 37.28 -13.01 -56.87
C LEU A 591 35.85 -13.55 -56.70
N ILE A 592 35.05 -13.56 -57.77
CA ILE A 592 33.68 -14.12 -57.76
C ILE A 592 33.70 -15.64 -57.51
N ALA A 593 34.64 -16.37 -58.12
CA ALA A 593 34.77 -17.81 -57.90
C ALA A 593 35.21 -18.13 -56.47
N ASN A 594 36.11 -17.33 -55.89
CA ASN A 594 36.56 -17.50 -54.51
C ASN A 594 35.45 -17.14 -53.52
N THR A 595 34.70 -16.06 -53.74
CA THR A 595 33.57 -15.70 -52.87
C THR A 595 32.45 -16.73 -52.96
N TYR A 596 32.18 -17.27 -54.15
CA TYR A 596 31.22 -18.37 -54.34
C TYR A 596 31.65 -19.66 -53.61
N ARG A 597 32.94 -20.02 -53.64
CA ARG A 597 33.47 -21.16 -52.89
C ARG A 597 33.41 -20.93 -51.38
N THR A 598 33.78 -19.75 -50.91
CA THR A 598 33.74 -19.37 -49.51
C THR A 598 32.31 -19.38 -48.98
N LEU A 599 31.35 -18.83 -49.73
CA LEU A 599 29.93 -18.90 -49.38
C LEU A 599 29.43 -20.34 -49.35
N LYS A 600 29.73 -21.16 -50.37
CA LYS A 600 29.27 -22.55 -50.43
C LYS A 600 29.79 -23.43 -49.28
N ILE A 601 31.03 -23.21 -48.81
CA ILE A 601 31.66 -24.02 -47.77
C ILE A 601 31.35 -23.50 -46.37
N ASN A 602 31.35 -22.18 -46.17
CA ASN A 602 31.24 -21.59 -44.84
C ASN A 602 29.79 -21.28 -44.43
N TRP A 603 28.87 -21.13 -45.38
CA TRP A 603 27.44 -20.90 -45.07
C TRP A 603 26.79 -22.09 -44.34
N PRO A 604 26.96 -23.36 -44.76
CA PRO A 604 26.43 -24.50 -44.03
C PRO A 604 27.06 -24.64 -42.64
N LYS A 605 28.39 -24.46 -42.53
CA LYS A 605 29.11 -24.50 -41.24
C LYS A 605 28.62 -23.42 -40.27
N PHE A 606 28.34 -22.23 -40.77
CA PHE A 606 27.77 -21.14 -39.98
C PHE A 606 26.36 -21.46 -39.49
N ARG A 607 25.54 -22.07 -40.34
CA ARG A 607 24.20 -22.54 -39.97
C ARG A 607 24.25 -23.66 -38.91
N ASP A 608 25.17 -24.61 -39.07
CA ASP A 608 25.37 -25.69 -38.10
C ASP A 608 25.84 -25.17 -36.74
N GLN A 609 26.70 -24.15 -36.72
CA GLN A 609 27.11 -23.45 -35.50
C GLN A 609 25.94 -22.68 -34.89
N LEU A 610 25.16 -21.94 -35.68
CA LEU A 610 23.94 -21.27 -35.20
C LEU A 610 22.97 -22.26 -34.56
N ALA A 611 22.71 -23.40 -35.21
CA ALA A 611 21.81 -24.44 -34.71
C ALA A 611 22.33 -25.14 -33.45
N LEU A 612 23.65 -25.13 -33.22
CA LEU A 612 24.27 -25.70 -32.02
C LEU A 612 24.11 -24.80 -30.79
N TYR A 613 24.16 -23.48 -30.97
CA TYR A 613 23.99 -22.50 -29.88
C TYR A 613 22.52 -22.08 -29.66
N LEU A 614 21.74 -21.98 -30.74
CA LEU A 614 20.35 -21.56 -30.72
C LEU A 614 19.47 -22.79 -30.97
N CYS A 615 19.11 -23.51 -29.91
CA CYS A 615 18.28 -24.73 -29.99
C CYS A 615 16.85 -24.51 -30.55
N ASN A 616 16.52 -23.32 -31.07
CA ASN A 616 15.22 -22.97 -31.64
C ASN A 616 15.38 -22.53 -33.11
N ALA A 617 14.70 -23.23 -34.01
CA ALA A 617 14.72 -22.99 -35.46
C ALA A 617 14.19 -21.60 -35.85
N GLU A 618 13.30 -21.00 -35.04
CA GLU A 618 12.79 -19.65 -35.29
C GLU A 618 13.85 -18.57 -35.07
N ASN A 619 14.62 -18.67 -33.97
CA ASN A 619 15.70 -17.73 -33.65
C ASN A 619 16.86 -17.85 -34.66
N GLU A 620 17.14 -19.07 -35.15
CA GLU A 620 18.08 -19.31 -36.25
C GLU A 620 17.64 -18.54 -37.50
N ASN A 621 16.39 -18.71 -37.93
CA ASN A 621 15.86 -18.06 -39.13
C ASN A 621 15.80 -16.53 -38.99
N ILE A 622 15.49 -16.02 -37.79
CA ILE A 622 15.47 -14.58 -37.48
C ILE A 622 16.87 -13.96 -37.61
N LEU A 623 17.94 -14.68 -37.27
CA LEU A 623 19.32 -14.16 -37.39
C LEU A 623 19.94 -14.45 -38.78
N ALA A 624 19.65 -15.60 -39.38
CA ALA A 624 20.20 -15.99 -40.68
C ALA A 624 19.61 -15.17 -41.84
N THR A 625 18.31 -14.84 -41.79
CA THR A 625 17.64 -14.09 -42.87
C THR A 625 18.21 -12.68 -43.08
N PRO A 626 18.43 -11.86 -42.04
CA PRO A 626 19.07 -10.55 -42.18
C PRO A 626 20.52 -10.63 -42.66
N VAL A 627 21.30 -11.63 -42.22
CA VAL A 627 22.66 -11.85 -42.71
C VAL A 627 22.63 -12.15 -44.21
N LYS A 628 21.75 -13.07 -44.64
CA LYS A 628 21.53 -13.39 -46.06
C LYS A 628 21.18 -12.15 -46.88
N ARG A 629 20.23 -11.33 -46.40
CA ARG A 629 19.83 -10.08 -47.08
C ARG A 629 20.98 -9.08 -47.22
N LYS A 630 21.81 -8.90 -46.18
CA LYS A 630 22.97 -7.99 -46.25
C LYS A 630 24.04 -8.48 -47.21
N ILE A 631 24.34 -9.78 -47.20
CA ILE A 631 25.32 -10.38 -48.14
C ILE A 631 24.84 -10.16 -49.59
N ILE A 632 23.57 -10.44 -49.86
CA ILE A 632 22.97 -10.27 -51.19
C ILE A 632 23.00 -8.80 -51.62
N ALA A 633 22.65 -7.86 -50.73
CA ALA A 633 22.70 -6.43 -51.05
C ALA A 633 24.10 -5.95 -51.47
N VAL A 634 25.16 -6.42 -50.80
CA VAL A 634 26.55 -6.04 -51.16
C VAL A 634 26.98 -6.71 -52.47
N LEU A 635 26.55 -7.94 -52.74
CA LEU A 635 26.80 -8.62 -54.01
C LEU A 635 26.04 -7.97 -55.17
N GLU A 636 24.82 -7.50 -54.94
CA GLU A 636 24.03 -6.74 -55.92
C GLU A 636 24.69 -5.40 -56.24
N GLU A 637 25.16 -4.67 -55.22
CA GLU A 637 25.93 -3.44 -55.41
C GLU A 637 27.20 -3.70 -56.25
N PHE A 638 27.90 -4.80 -55.98
CA PHE A 638 29.06 -5.22 -56.77
C PHE A 638 28.70 -5.54 -58.23
N VAL A 639 27.61 -6.26 -58.46
CA VAL A 639 27.12 -6.58 -59.82
C VAL A 639 26.70 -5.32 -60.57
N GLU A 640 26.05 -4.35 -59.91
CA GLU A 640 25.70 -3.06 -60.52
C GLU A 640 26.94 -2.26 -60.93
N VAL A 641 27.96 -2.20 -60.06
CA VAL A 641 29.21 -1.48 -60.33
C VAL A 641 29.95 -2.10 -61.52
N ILE A 642 29.92 -3.44 -61.66
CA ILE A 642 30.50 -4.13 -62.82
C ILE A 642 29.69 -3.85 -64.09
N LYS A 643 28.36 -3.96 -64.05
CA LYS A 643 27.49 -3.72 -65.22
C LYS A 643 27.59 -2.30 -65.77
N LYS A 644 27.77 -1.29 -64.91
CA LYS A 644 27.84 0.13 -65.30
C LYS A 644 29.20 0.53 -65.90
N ARG A 645 30.23 -0.31 -65.85
CA ARG A 645 31.64 0.12 -66.07
C ARG A 645 32.52 -0.84 -66.89
N TYR A 646 32.05 -2.03 -67.25
CA TYR A 646 32.75 -2.98 -68.15
C TYR A 646 32.07 -3.04 -69.53
N SER A 647 32.83 -3.33 -70.59
CA SER A 647 32.31 -3.55 -71.94
C SER A 647 31.40 -4.79 -71.98
N GLU A 648 30.43 -4.84 -72.89
CA GLU A 648 29.48 -5.99 -73.01
C GLU A 648 30.21 -7.32 -73.24
N GLU A 649 31.37 -7.32 -73.89
CA GLU A 649 32.23 -8.49 -74.13
C GLU A 649 32.92 -8.99 -72.84
N ASP A 650 33.38 -8.05 -71.99
CA ASP A 650 33.99 -8.38 -70.70
C ASP A 650 32.94 -8.89 -69.70
N ALA A 651 31.72 -8.35 -69.76
CA ALA A 651 30.59 -8.77 -68.93
C ALA A 651 30.15 -10.22 -69.23
N GLN A 652 30.25 -10.67 -70.48
CA GLN A 652 29.98 -12.06 -70.87
C GLN A 652 31.07 -13.03 -70.37
N LEU A 653 32.35 -12.61 -70.38
CA LEU A 653 33.46 -13.39 -69.81
C LEU A 653 33.38 -13.52 -68.28
N LEU A 654 32.71 -12.58 -67.61
CA LEU A 654 32.60 -12.50 -66.15
C LEU A 654 31.57 -13.45 -65.52
N ARG A 655 30.69 -14.08 -66.32
CA ARG A 655 29.66 -15.05 -65.87
C ARG A 655 28.98 -14.61 -64.56
N LEU A 656 28.40 -13.41 -64.58
CA LEU A 656 27.78 -12.77 -63.43
C LEU A 656 26.59 -13.60 -62.91
N PRO A 657 26.62 -14.12 -61.68
CA PRO A 657 25.50 -14.87 -61.14
C PRO A 657 24.33 -13.93 -60.84
N SER A 658 23.12 -14.38 -61.16
CA SER A 658 21.88 -13.63 -60.92
C SER A 658 21.53 -13.59 -59.43
N SER A 659 20.77 -12.58 -58.97
CA SER A 659 20.29 -12.48 -57.57
C SER A 659 19.59 -13.78 -57.12
N GLN A 660 18.87 -14.45 -58.04
CA GLN A 660 18.21 -15.73 -57.79
C GLN A 660 19.19 -16.90 -57.54
N GLU A 661 20.33 -16.95 -58.23
CA GLU A 661 21.37 -17.98 -58.01
C GLU A 661 22.05 -17.80 -56.64
N TRP A 662 22.24 -16.56 -56.19
CA TRP A 662 22.72 -16.26 -54.82
C TRP A 662 21.71 -16.66 -53.75
N HIS A 663 20.42 -16.45 -54.01
CA HIS A 663 19.35 -16.89 -53.11
C HIS A 663 19.25 -18.42 -53.00
N LEU A 664 19.44 -19.13 -54.12
CA LEU A 664 19.37 -20.60 -54.23
C LEU A 664 20.62 -21.29 -53.65
N LEU A 665 21.78 -20.64 -53.68
CA LEU A 665 22.99 -21.12 -53.00
C LEU A 665 22.86 -21.12 -51.47
N MET A 666 22.09 -20.16 -50.94
CA MET A 666 21.96 -19.91 -49.51
C MET A 666 20.60 -20.37 -48.93
N SER A 667 19.85 -21.22 -49.64
CA SER A 667 18.69 -21.96 -49.09
C SER A 667 19.17 -23.31 -48.56
#